data_AF-K7AZV3-F1
#
_entry.id   AF-K7AZV3-F1
#
_cell.length_a   1.000
_cell.length_b   1.000
_cell.length_c   1.000
_cell.angle_alpha   90.00
_cell.angle_beta   90.00
_cell.angle_gamma   90.00
#
_symmetry.space_group_name_H-M   'P 1'
#
loop_
_entity.id
_entity.type
_entity.pdbx_description
1 polymer ?
#
loop_
_entity_poly.entity_id
_entity_poly.type
_entity_poly.pdbx_seq_one_letter_code
_entity_poly.pdbx_strand_id
1 'polypeptide(L)'
;MRAVLTWRDKAEHCINDIAFKPDGTQLILAAGSRLLVYDTSDGTLLQPLKGHKDTVYCVAYAKDGKRFASGSADKSVIIWTSKLEGILKYTHNDAIQCVSYNPITHQLASCSSSDFGLWSPEQKSVSKHKSSSKIICCSWTNDGQYLALGMFNGIISIRNKNGEEKVKIERPGGSLSPIWSICWNPSREERNDILAVADWGQKVSFYQLSGKQIGKDRALNFDPCCISYFTKGEYILLGGSDKQVSLFTKDGVRLGTVGEQNSWVWTCQAKPDSNYVGVGCQDGTISFYQLIFSTVHGLYKDRYAYRDSMTDVIVQHLITEQKVRIKCKELVKKIAIYRNRLAIQLPEKILIYELYSEDLSDMHYRVKEKIIKKFECNLLVVCANHIILCQEKRLQCLSFSGVKEREWQMESLIRYIKVIGGPPGREGLLVGLKNGQILKIFVDNLFAIVLLKQATAVRCLDMSASRKKLAVVDENDTCLVYDIDTKELLFQEPNANSVAWNTQCEDMLCFSGGGYLNIKASTFPVHRQKLQGFVVGYNGSKIFCLHVFSISAVEVPQSAPMYQYLDRKLFKEAYQIACLGVTDTDWRELAMEALEGLDFETAKKAFIRVQDLRYLELISSIEERKKRGETNNDLFLADVFSYQGKFHEAAKLYKRSGHENLALEMYTDLCMFEYAKDFLGSGDPKETKMLITKQADWARNIKEPKAAVEMYISAGEHVKAIEICGDHGWVDMLIDIARKLDKAEREPLLLCATYLKKLDSPGYAAETYLKMGDLKSLVQLHVETQRWDEAFALGEKHPEFKDDIYVPYAQWLAENDRFEEAQKAFHKAGRQREAVQVLEQLTNNAVAESRFNDAAYYYWMLSMQCLDIAQDPAQKDTMLGKFYHFQRLAELYHGYHAIHRHTEDPFSVHRPETLFNISRFLLHSLPKDTPSGISKVKILFTLAKQSKALGAYRLARHAYDKLRGLYIPARFQKSIELGTLTIRAKPFHDSEELVPLCYRCSTNNPLLNNLGNVCINCRQPFIFSASSYDVLHLVEFYLEEGITDEEAISLIDLEVLRPKRDDRQLEIANNSSQILRLVETKDSIGDEDPFTAKLSFEQGGSEFVPVVVSRLVLRSMSRRDVLIKRWPPPLRWQYFRSLLPDASITMCPSCFQMFHSEDYELLVLQHGCCPYCRRCKDDPGP
;
A
#
# COMPACT_ATOMS: atom_id res chain seq x y z
N MET A 1 -21.94 -28.58 11.31
CA MET A 1 -22.23 -29.30 10.06
C MET A 1 -23.37 -30.25 10.36
N ARG A 2 -24.35 -30.31 9.47
CA ARG A 2 -25.49 -31.22 9.56
C ARG A 2 -25.62 -31.91 8.21
N ALA A 3 -25.82 -33.22 8.22
CA ALA A 3 -26.18 -33.96 7.03
C ALA A 3 -27.70 -34.16 6.98
N VAL A 4 -28.28 -34.01 5.80
CA VAL A 4 -29.70 -34.22 5.53
C VAL A 4 -29.81 -35.29 4.46
N LEU A 5 -30.50 -36.39 4.76
CA LEU A 5 -30.80 -37.42 3.76
C LEU A 5 -31.80 -36.83 2.75
N THR A 6 -31.45 -36.82 1.47
CA THR A 6 -32.30 -36.26 0.40
C THR A 6 -33.16 -37.35 -0.20
N TRP A 7 -32.57 -38.50 -0.53
CA TRP A 7 -33.26 -39.69 -1.01
C TRP A 7 -32.45 -40.95 -0.70
N ARG A 8 -33.13 -42.09 -0.70
CA ARG A 8 -32.56 -43.42 -0.49
C ARG A 8 -33.29 -44.42 -1.38
N ASP A 9 -32.55 -45.36 -1.94
CA ASP A 9 -33.08 -46.50 -2.68
C ASP A 9 -32.30 -47.80 -2.33
N LYS A 10 -32.78 -48.95 -2.79
CA LYS A 10 -32.17 -50.26 -2.53
C LYS A 10 -32.09 -51.10 -3.80
N ALA A 11 -30.87 -51.36 -4.25
CA ALA A 11 -30.57 -52.30 -5.31
C ALA A 11 -30.62 -53.76 -4.80
N GLU A 12 -30.82 -54.71 -5.72
CA GLU A 12 -30.87 -56.15 -5.41
C GLU A 12 -29.52 -56.76 -5.00
N HIS A 13 -28.42 -56.07 -5.33
CA HIS A 13 -27.05 -56.55 -5.13
C HIS A 13 -26.17 -55.50 -4.47
N CYS A 14 -25.06 -55.96 -3.90
CA CYS A 14 -23.99 -55.14 -3.33
C CYS A 14 -23.54 -54.03 -4.29
N ILE A 15 -23.45 -52.80 -3.78
CA ILE A 15 -22.91 -51.65 -4.52
C ILE A 15 -21.40 -51.62 -4.27
N ASN A 16 -20.62 -52.00 -5.28
CA ASN A 16 -19.16 -52.10 -5.16
C ASN A 16 -18.47 -50.76 -5.36
N ASP A 17 -19.00 -49.93 -6.28
CA ASP A 17 -18.42 -48.63 -6.61
C ASP A 17 -19.47 -47.67 -7.17
N ILE A 18 -19.18 -46.37 -7.10
CA ILE A 18 -20.04 -45.31 -7.63
C ILE A 18 -19.20 -44.24 -8.34
N ALA A 19 -19.77 -43.66 -9.39
CA ALA A 19 -19.16 -42.55 -10.10
C ALA A 19 -20.19 -41.49 -10.48
N PHE A 20 -19.90 -40.22 -10.19
CA PHE A 20 -20.64 -39.10 -10.76
C PHE A 20 -20.18 -38.82 -12.19
N LYS A 21 -21.14 -38.42 -13.03
CA LYS A 21 -20.83 -37.64 -14.21
C LYS A 21 -20.16 -36.32 -13.79
N PRO A 22 -19.19 -35.77 -14.54
CA PRO A 22 -18.46 -34.56 -14.14
C PRO A 22 -19.33 -33.33 -13.89
N ASP A 23 -20.48 -33.22 -14.55
CA ASP A 23 -21.48 -32.15 -14.31
C ASP A 23 -22.34 -32.40 -13.05
N GLY A 24 -22.19 -33.57 -12.43
CA GLY A 24 -22.93 -34.04 -11.28
C GLY A 24 -24.39 -34.43 -11.56
N THR A 25 -24.87 -34.38 -12.80
CA THR A 25 -26.30 -34.63 -13.11
C THR A 25 -26.69 -36.09 -12.87
N GLN A 26 -25.78 -37.02 -13.17
CA GLN A 26 -26.01 -38.46 -13.09
C GLN A 26 -25.06 -39.12 -12.09
N LEU A 27 -25.56 -40.16 -11.43
CA LEU A 27 -24.81 -41.05 -10.55
C LEU A 27 -24.89 -42.48 -11.10
N ILE A 28 -23.74 -43.08 -11.35
CA ILE A 28 -23.62 -44.46 -11.83
C ILE A 28 -23.23 -45.36 -10.66
N LEU A 29 -23.95 -46.46 -10.48
CA LEU A 29 -23.68 -47.47 -9.47
C LEU A 29 -23.23 -48.77 -10.14
N ALA A 30 -22.19 -49.41 -9.62
CA ALA A 30 -21.82 -50.79 -9.95
C ALA A 30 -22.52 -51.75 -8.98
N ALA A 31 -23.56 -52.44 -9.44
CA ALA A 31 -24.42 -53.30 -8.61
C ALA A 31 -24.58 -54.70 -9.25
N GLY A 32 -23.95 -55.71 -8.66
CA GLY A 32 -23.90 -57.05 -9.24
C GLY A 32 -23.30 -57.02 -10.65
N SER A 33 -23.92 -57.68 -11.64
CA SER A 33 -23.45 -57.69 -13.04
C SER A 33 -23.94 -56.51 -13.89
N ARG A 34 -24.59 -55.51 -13.28
CA ARG A 34 -25.20 -54.37 -13.97
C ARG A 34 -24.62 -53.04 -13.49
N LEU A 35 -24.75 -52.02 -14.34
CA LEU A 35 -24.60 -50.63 -13.95
C LEU A 35 -25.97 -49.99 -13.84
N LEU A 36 -26.23 -49.23 -12.79
CA LEU A 36 -27.48 -48.50 -12.61
C LEU A 36 -27.20 -47.01 -12.70
N VAL A 37 -27.94 -46.29 -13.54
CA VAL A 37 -27.78 -44.84 -13.73
C VAL A 37 -28.95 -44.12 -13.07
N TYR A 38 -28.65 -43.23 -12.11
CA TYR A 38 -29.63 -42.45 -11.37
C TYR A 38 -29.52 -40.96 -11.70
N ASP A 39 -30.65 -40.26 -11.68
CA ASP A 39 -30.68 -38.80 -11.61
C ASP A 39 -30.37 -38.35 -10.18
N THR A 40 -29.48 -37.37 -10.03
CA THR A 40 -29.08 -36.89 -8.70
C THR A 40 -30.07 -35.95 -8.04
N SER A 41 -30.98 -35.33 -8.80
CA SER A 41 -31.92 -34.32 -8.30
C SER A 41 -33.02 -34.93 -7.44
N ASP A 42 -33.59 -36.04 -7.87
CA ASP A 42 -34.72 -36.72 -7.21
C ASP A 42 -34.46 -38.20 -6.87
N GLY A 43 -33.35 -38.77 -7.35
CA GLY A 43 -33.01 -40.17 -7.10
C GLY A 43 -33.75 -41.15 -8.00
N THR A 44 -34.28 -40.71 -9.15
CA THR A 44 -34.93 -41.60 -10.11
C THR A 44 -33.93 -42.48 -10.86
N LEU A 45 -34.24 -43.78 -10.98
CA LEU A 45 -33.46 -44.71 -11.80
C LEU A 45 -33.76 -44.45 -13.28
N LEU A 46 -32.78 -43.92 -14.02
CA LEU A 46 -32.91 -43.60 -15.44
C LEU A 46 -32.79 -44.84 -16.31
N GLN A 47 -31.71 -45.63 -16.13
CA GLN A 47 -31.48 -46.81 -16.96
C GLN A 47 -30.57 -47.85 -16.28
N PRO A 48 -30.93 -49.15 -16.32
CA PRO A 48 -30.01 -50.25 -16.02
C PRO A 48 -29.23 -50.68 -17.28
N LEU A 49 -27.91 -50.70 -17.21
CA LEU A 49 -27.02 -51.12 -18.30
C LEU A 49 -26.58 -52.58 -18.11
N LYS A 50 -26.71 -53.37 -19.18
CA LYS A 50 -26.31 -54.77 -19.24
C LYS A 50 -25.15 -54.92 -20.22
N GLY A 51 -24.08 -55.60 -19.82
CA GLY A 51 -22.92 -55.83 -20.70
C GLY A 51 -21.84 -56.73 -20.09
N HIS A 52 -21.63 -56.63 -18.77
CA HIS A 52 -20.75 -57.54 -18.04
C HIS A 52 -21.44 -58.88 -17.75
N LYS A 53 -20.64 -59.95 -17.71
CA LYS A 53 -21.12 -61.32 -17.43
C LYS A 53 -21.07 -61.69 -15.96
N ASP A 54 -20.37 -60.91 -15.16
CA ASP A 54 -20.14 -61.14 -13.73
C ASP A 54 -20.09 -59.79 -13.00
N THR A 55 -19.89 -59.82 -11.69
CA THR A 55 -19.90 -58.68 -10.77
C THR A 55 -19.00 -57.56 -11.26
N VAL A 56 -19.55 -56.36 -11.37
CA VAL A 56 -18.84 -55.13 -11.70
C VAL A 56 -18.26 -54.56 -10.41
N TYR A 57 -16.94 -54.41 -10.36
CA TYR A 57 -16.23 -53.97 -9.15
C TYR A 57 -15.98 -52.47 -9.13
N CYS A 58 -15.79 -51.83 -10.29
CA CYS A 58 -15.38 -50.44 -10.35
C CYS A 58 -16.00 -49.71 -11.54
N VAL A 59 -16.20 -48.41 -11.38
CA VAL A 59 -16.70 -47.51 -12.42
C VAL A 59 -15.99 -46.16 -12.30
N ALA A 60 -15.59 -45.58 -13.43
CA ALA A 60 -14.94 -44.26 -13.44
C ALA A 60 -15.38 -43.44 -14.64
N TYR A 61 -15.65 -42.15 -14.43
CA TYR A 61 -16.02 -41.22 -15.48
C TYR A 61 -14.78 -40.51 -16.05
N ALA A 62 -14.73 -40.31 -17.36
CA ALA A 62 -13.76 -39.39 -17.96
C ALA A 62 -14.14 -37.94 -17.63
N LYS A 63 -13.15 -37.07 -17.43
CA LYS A 63 -13.38 -35.67 -17.02
C LYS A 63 -14.22 -34.85 -18.02
N ASP A 64 -14.19 -35.21 -19.30
CA ASP A 64 -14.97 -34.54 -20.34
C ASP A 64 -16.47 -34.88 -20.29
N GLY A 65 -16.87 -35.86 -19.49
CA GLY A 65 -18.26 -36.31 -19.37
C GLY A 65 -18.80 -37.06 -20.59
N LYS A 66 -17.96 -37.34 -21.60
CA LYS A 66 -18.39 -38.00 -22.85
C LYS A 66 -18.36 -39.52 -22.75
N ARG A 67 -17.51 -40.07 -21.88
CA ARG A 67 -17.33 -41.51 -21.71
C ARG A 67 -17.13 -41.88 -20.24
N PHE A 68 -17.49 -43.09 -19.89
CA PHE A 68 -17.13 -43.71 -18.61
C PHE A 68 -16.73 -45.16 -18.82
N ALA A 69 -16.01 -45.73 -17.87
CA ALA A 69 -15.49 -47.10 -17.93
C ALA A 69 -16.01 -47.91 -16.75
N SER A 70 -16.25 -49.20 -16.97
CA SER A 70 -16.57 -50.17 -15.93
C SER A 70 -15.67 -51.38 -16.01
N GLY A 71 -15.27 -51.92 -14.86
CA GLY A 71 -14.42 -53.12 -14.74
C GLY A 71 -15.11 -54.23 -13.94
N SER A 72 -14.98 -55.47 -14.38
CA SER A 72 -15.70 -56.61 -13.80
C SER A 72 -14.81 -57.82 -13.47
N ALA A 73 -15.34 -58.69 -12.61
CA ALA A 73 -14.88 -60.05 -12.36
C ALA A 73 -14.80 -60.91 -13.64
N ASP A 74 -15.57 -60.57 -14.68
CA ASP A 74 -15.49 -61.21 -16.00
C ASP A 74 -14.19 -60.88 -16.78
N LYS A 75 -13.24 -60.22 -16.11
CA LYS A 75 -11.91 -59.82 -16.58
C LYS A 75 -11.94 -58.73 -17.65
N SER A 76 -13.10 -58.16 -17.92
CA SER A 76 -13.25 -57.15 -18.97
C SER A 76 -13.45 -55.74 -18.43
N VAL A 77 -13.03 -54.78 -19.23
CA VAL A 77 -13.31 -53.35 -19.10
C VAL A 77 -14.21 -52.94 -20.26
N ILE A 78 -15.34 -52.30 -19.98
CA ILE A 78 -16.25 -51.76 -21.00
C ILE A 78 -16.22 -50.23 -20.94
N ILE A 79 -16.04 -49.60 -22.11
CA ILE A 79 -16.20 -48.14 -22.26
C ILE A 79 -17.61 -47.84 -22.75
N TRP A 80 -18.28 -46.93 -22.08
CA TRP A 80 -19.63 -46.50 -22.35
C TRP A 80 -19.64 -45.06 -22.86
N THR A 81 -20.57 -44.74 -23.76
CA THR A 81 -20.80 -43.38 -24.26
C THR A 81 -21.68 -42.57 -23.31
N SER A 82 -21.78 -41.26 -23.55
CA SER A 82 -22.76 -40.38 -22.88
C SER A 82 -24.21 -40.78 -23.12
N LYS A 83 -24.49 -41.58 -24.16
CA LYS A 83 -25.80 -42.19 -24.43
C LYS A 83 -26.00 -43.55 -23.73
N LEU A 84 -25.08 -43.92 -22.84
CA LEU A 84 -25.11 -45.15 -22.06
C LEU A 84 -24.99 -46.44 -22.90
N GLU A 85 -24.32 -46.36 -24.05
CA GLU A 85 -24.05 -47.50 -24.94
C GLU A 85 -22.61 -47.99 -24.79
N GLY A 86 -22.40 -49.30 -24.64
CA GLY A 86 -21.07 -49.91 -24.53
C GLY A 86 -20.41 -50.05 -25.90
N ILE A 87 -19.29 -49.35 -26.13
CA ILE A 87 -18.65 -49.22 -27.45
C ILE A 87 -17.32 -49.96 -27.59
N LEU A 88 -16.64 -50.28 -26.49
CA LEU A 88 -15.33 -50.93 -26.53
C LEU A 88 -15.17 -51.87 -25.35
N LYS A 89 -14.73 -53.10 -25.60
CA LYS A 89 -14.50 -54.14 -24.59
C LYS A 89 -13.05 -54.61 -24.64
N TYR A 90 -12.31 -54.42 -23.55
CA TYR A 90 -10.93 -54.87 -23.39
C TYR A 90 -10.83 -55.94 -22.30
N THR A 91 -9.92 -56.93 -22.42
CA THR A 91 -9.85 -58.07 -21.49
C THR A 91 -8.45 -58.25 -20.87
N HIS A 92 -8.39 -58.35 -19.54
CA HIS A 92 -7.21 -58.69 -18.75
C HIS A 92 -7.13 -60.20 -18.46
N ASN A 93 -6.02 -60.66 -17.90
CA ASN A 93 -5.86 -62.07 -17.54
C ASN A 93 -6.64 -62.45 -16.26
N ASP A 94 -6.94 -61.46 -15.43
CA ASP A 94 -7.57 -61.59 -14.12
C ASP A 94 -8.67 -60.53 -13.94
N ALA A 95 -9.46 -60.66 -12.87
CA ALA A 95 -10.57 -59.78 -12.53
C ALA A 95 -10.09 -58.32 -12.36
N ILE A 96 -10.84 -57.38 -12.94
CA ILE A 96 -10.55 -55.94 -12.82
C ILE A 96 -10.98 -55.47 -11.43
N GLN A 97 -10.06 -54.93 -10.65
CA GLN A 97 -10.33 -54.48 -9.28
C GLN A 97 -10.66 -52.98 -9.22
N CYS A 98 -9.91 -52.15 -9.94
CA CYS A 98 -10.14 -50.71 -9.99
C CYS A 98 -9.85 -50.13 -11.36
N VAL A 99 -10.55 -49.05 -11.69
CA VAL A 99 -10.34 -48.25 -12.90
C VAL A 99 -10.26 -46.77 -12.53
N SER A 100 -9.42 -46.01 -13.22
CA SER A 100 -9.31 -44.56 -13.00
C SER A 100 -8.90 -43.84 -14.27
N TYR A 101 -9.70 -42.86 -14.68
CA TYR A 101 -9.34 -41.98 -15.78
C TYR A 101 -8.31 -40.95 -15.34
N ASN A 102 -7.37 -40.66 -16.24
CA ASN A 102 -6.46 -39.54 -16.07
C ASN A 102 -7.28 -38.23 -16.04
N PRO A 103 -7.02 -37.32 -15.08
CA PRO A 103 -7.80 -36.10 -14.91
C PRO A 103 -7.44 -35.00 -15.93
N ILE A 104 -6.50 -35.23 -16.84
CA ILE A 104 -6.14 -34.30 -17.91
C ILE A 104 -6.29 -34.95 -19.29
N THR A 105 -5.86 -36.20 -19.43
CA THR A 105 -5.87 -36.90 -20.72
C THR A 105 -7.00 -37.94 -20.80
N HIS A 106 -7.29 -38.47 -21.99
CA HIS A 106 -8.26 -39.57 -22.17
C HIS A 106 -7.69 -40.96 -21.84
N GLN A 107 -6.51 -41.02 -21.21
CA GLN A 107 -5.89 -42.27 -20.80
C GLN A 107 -6.64 -42.88 -19.60
N LEU A 108 -6.94 -44.17 -19.69
CA LEU A 108 -7.56 -44.97 -18.65
C LEU A 108 -6.51 -45.89 -18.02
N ALA A 109 -6.48 -45.93 -16.70
CA ALA A 109 -5.82 -46.98 -15.95
C ALA A 109 -6.82 -48.08 -15.61
N SER A 110 -6.56 -49.31 -16.03
CA SER A 110 -7.32 -50.50 -15.64
C SER A 110 -6.42 -51.48 -14.88
N CYS A 111 -6.76 -51.77 -13.63
CA CYS A 111 -5.93 -52.59 -12.75
C CYS A 111 -6.64 -53.90 -12.42
N SER A 112 -5.96 -55.02 -12.64
CA SER A 112 -6.40 -56.37 -12.28
C SER A 112 -5.66 -56.89 -11.04
N SER A 113 -5.98 -58.12 -10.63
CA SER A 113 -5.26 -58.79 -9.54
C SER A 113 -3.78 -59.05 -9.82
N SER A 114 -3.33 -59.08 -11.08
CA SER A 114 -1.94 -59.45 -11.43
C SER A 114 -1.20 -58.44 -12.30
N ASP A 115 -1.94 -57.55 -12.97
CA ASP A 115 -1.41 -56.60 -13.94
C ASP A 115 -2.20 -55.29 -13.91
N PHE A 116 -1.66 -54.25 -14.54
CA PHE A 116 -2.42 -53.06 -14.88
C PHE A 116 -2.12 -52.63 -16.32
N GLY A 117 -3.10 -52.02 -16.95
CA GLY A 117 -3.02 -51.49 -18.31
C GLY A 117 -3.21 -49.98 -18.28
N LEU A 118 -2.41 -49.28 -19.07
CA LEU A 118 -2.60 -47.87 -19.38
C LEU A 118 -2.90 -47.74 -20.87
N TRP A 119 -4.03 -47.15 -21.23
CA TRP A 119 -4.45 -47.08 -22.62
C TRP A 119 -5.50 -46.01 -22.86
N SER A 120 -5.65 -45.58 -24.11
CA SER A 120 -6.80 -44.76 -24.54
C SER A 120 -7.63 -45.51 -25.58
N PRO A 121 -8.95 -45.24 -25.71
CA PRO A 121 -9.79 -45.91 -26.71
C PRO A 121 -9.33 -45.71 -28.15
N GLU A 122 -8.53 -44.67 -28.41
CA GLU A 122 -7.96 -44.37 -29.73
C GLU A 122 -6.71 -45.22 -30.06
N GLN A 123 -6.08 -45.84 -29.05
CA GLN A 123 -4.88 -46.65 -29.23
C GLN A 123 -5.24 -48.08 -29.65
N LYS A 124 -4.54 -48.59 -30.67
CA LYS A 124 -4.74 -49.95 -31.20
C LYS A 124 -4.22 -51.05 -30.26
N SER A 125 -3.29 -50.73 -29.36
CA SER A 125 -2.69 -51.67 -28.42
C SER A 125 -2.59 -51.06 -27.02
N VAL A 126 -2.63 -51.91 -26.00
CA VAL A 126 -2.63 -51.51 -24.58
C VAL A 126 -1.29 -51.91 -23.95
N SER A 127 -0.61 -50.97 -23.29
CA SER A 127 0.61 -51.27 -22.54
C SER A 127 0.27 -51.93 -21.20
N LYS A 128 0.53 -53.23 -21.09
CA LYS A 128 0.33 -54.01 -19.85
C LYS A 128 1.62 -54.08 -19.04
N HIS A 129 1.48 -53.90 -17.73
CA HIS A 129 2.57 -53.99 -16.75
C HIS A 129 2.20 -55.01 -15.68
N LYS A 130 3.14 -55.89 -15.32
CA LYS A 130 2.94 -56.86 -14.23
C LYS A 130 3.02 -56.18 -12.87
N SER A 131 2.16 -56.59 -11.95
CA SER A 131 2.18 -56.15 -10.55
C SER A 131 2.85 -57.19 -9.64
N SER A 132 3.42 -56.72 -8.53
CA SER A 132 4.02 -57.60 -7.51
C SER A 132 3.00 -58.27 -6.59
N SER A 133 1.78 -57.71 -6.51
CA SER A 133 0.67 -58.21 -5.69
C SER A 133 -0.67 -57.71 -6.24
N LYS A 134 -1.77 -58.17 -5.65
CA LYS A 134 -3.13 -57.77 -6.01
C LYS A 134 -3.30 -56.26 -5.84
N ILE A 135 -3.61 -55.57 -6.94
CA ILE A 135 -3.95 -54.14 -6.92
C ILE A 135 -5.40 -54.01 -6.46
N ILE A 136 -5.65 -53.17 -5.47
CA ILE A 136 -6.99 -52.95 -4.90
C ILE A 136 -7.56 -51.61 -5.35
N CYS A 137 -6.72 -50.57 -5.38
CA CYS A 137 -7.13 -49.22 -5.70
C CYS A 137 -6.07 -48.48 -6.50
N CYS A 138 -6.51 -47.50 -7.30
CA CYS A 138 -5.62 -46.64 -8.07
C CYS A 138 -6.16 -45.20 -8.11
N SER A 139 -5.26 -44.22 -8.16
CA SER A 139 -5.64 -42.80 -8.23
C SER A 139 -4.56 -41.99 -8.93
N TRP A 140 -4.97 -41.10 -9.83
CA TRP A 140 -4.09 -40.18 -10.54
C TRP A 140 -3.85 -38.88 -9.76
N THR A 141 -2.64 -38.33 -9.89
CA THR A 141 -2.35 -36.94 -9.49
C THR A 141 -3.19 -35.96 -10.32
N ASN A 142 -3.43 -34.76 -9.78
CA ASN A 142 -4.29 -33.75 -10.42
C ASN A 142 -3.74 -33.29 -11.80
N ASP A 143 -2.41 -33.34 -11.96
CA ASP A 143 -1.71 -33.06 -13.22
C ASP A 143 -1.72 -34.23 -14.22
N GLY A 144 -2.24 -35.39 -13.82
CA GLY A 144 -2.28 -36.61 -14.63
C GLY A 144 -0.91 -37.19 -14.98
N GLN A 145 0.17 -36.79 -14.32
CA GLN A 145 1.51 -37.29 -14.62
C GLN A 145 1.83 -38.60 -13.91
N TYR A 146 1.27 -38.79 -12.70
CA TYR A 146 1.57 -39.92 -11.84
C TYR A 146 0.31 -40.68 -11.43
N LEU A 147 0.42 -42.00 -11.39
CA LEU A 147 -0.60 -42.92 -10.94
C LEU A 147 -0.10 -43.61 -9.67
N ALA A 148 -0.85 -43.50 -8.58
CA ALA A 148 -0.61 -44.30 -7.39
C ALA A 148 -1.41 -45.61 -7.48
N LEU A 149 -0.78 -46.72 -7.10
CA LEU A 149 -1.36 -48.05 -7.02
C LEU A 149 -1.24 -48.56 -5.58
N GLY A 150 -2.38 -48.88 -4.96
CA GLY A 150 -2.46 -49.50 -3.64
C GLY A 150 -2.59 -51.01 -3.77
N MET A 151 -1.69 -51.75 -3.13
CA MET A 151 -1.64 -53.21 -3.20
C MET A 151 -2.04 -53.90 -1.90
N PHE A 152 -2.51 -55.14 -2.02
CA PHE A 152 -2.95 -55.97 -0.90
C PHE A 152 -1.83 -56.31 0.09
N ASN A 153 -0.58 -56.35 -0.35
CA ASN A 153 0.58 -56.63 0.52
C ASN A 153 1.07 -55.41 1.33
N GLY A 154 0.34 -54.28 1.32
CA GLY A 154 0.71 -53.07 2.05
C GLY A 154 1.71 -52.16 1.33
N ILE A 155 1.96 -52.39 0.04
CA ILE A 155 2.85 -51.57 -0.81
C ILE A 155 2.05 -50.56 -1.63
N ILE A 156 2.49 -49.30 -1.63
CA ILE A 156 2.03 -48.27 -2.57
C ILE A 156 3.12 -48.10 -3.63
N SER A 157 2.75 -48.23 -4.89
CA SER A 157 3.65 -47.96 -6.02
C SER A 157 3.17 -46.72 -6.77
N ILE A 158 4.00 -45.68 -6.83
CA ILE A 158 3.76 -44.48 -7.61
C ILE A 158 4.48 -44.64 -8.95
N ARG A 159 3.69 -44.58 -10.02
CA ARG A 159 4.08 -44.84 -11.40
C ARG A 159 3.91 -43.59 -12.24
N ASN A 160 4.72 -43.40 -13.27
CA ASN A 160 4.45 -42.34 -14.26
C ASN A 160 3.34 -42.78 -15.24
N LYS A 161 2.88 -41.86 -16.11
CA LYS A 161 1.89 -42.14 -17.18
C LYS A 161 2.28 -43.23 -18.19
N ASN A 162 3.54 -43.68 -18.18
CA ASN A 162 4.05 -44.77 -19.02
C ASN A 162 4.15 -46.11 -18.25
N GLY A 163 3.81 -46.15 -16.96
CA GLY A 163 3.84 -47.35 -16.12
C GLY A 163 5.17 -47.66 -15.42
N GLU A 164 6.17 -46.77 -15.51
CA GLU A 164 7.47 -46.93 -14.84
C GLU A 164 7.38 -46.57 -13.35
N GLU A 165 8.01 -47.36 -12.47
CA GLU A 165 8.03 -47.09 -11.02
C GLU A 165 8.93 -45.90 -10.70
N LYS A 166 8.36 -44.91 -10.03
CA LYS A 166 9.09 -43.74 -9.54
C LYS A 166 9.41 -43.87 -8.06
N VAL A 167 8.40 -44.24 -7.27
CA VAL A 167 8.51 -44.33 -5.81
C VAL A 167 7.75 -45.56 -5.34
N LYS A 168 8.33 -46.27 -4.37
CA LYS A 168 7.72 -47.40 -3.68
C LYS A 168 7.64 -47.06 -2.18
N ILE A 169 6.45 -47.17 -1.60
CA ILE A 169 6.21 -46.92 -0.17
C ILE A 169 5.78 -48.24 0.45
N GLU A 170 6.54 -48.70 1.44
CA GLU A 170 6.24 -49.92 2.20
C GLU A 170 5.71 -49.54 3.57
N ARG A 171 4.50 -49.99 3.90
CA ARG A 171 3.85 -49.63 5.16
C ARG A 171 4.14 -50.62 6.28
N PRO A 172 4.23 -50.14 7.54
CA PRO A 172 4.40 -51.01 8.70
C PRO A 172 3.16 -51.89 8.87
N GLY A 173 3.35 -53.22 8.83
CA GLY A 173 2.28 -54.22 8.85
C GLY A 173 2.29 -55.13 7.62
N GLY A 174 2.89 -54.70 6.51
CA GLY A 174 3.01 -55.51 5.30
C GLY A 174 1.66 -56.07 4.84
N SER A 175 1.59 -57.39 4.65
CA SER A 175 0.37 -58.08 4.20
C SER A 175 -0.77 -58.12 5.21
N LEU A 176 -0.53 -57.75 6.48
CA LEU A 176 -1.57 -57.63 7.51
C LEU A 176 -2.33 -56.29 7.43
N SER A 177 -1.85 -55.34 6.61
CA SER A 177 -2.44 -54.02 6.42
C SER A 177 -2.64 -53.73 4.93
N PRO A 178 -3.58 -54.41 4.24
CA PRO A 178 -3.84 -54.16 2.82
C PRO A 178 -4.28 -52.71 2.59
N ILE A 179 -3.72 -52.10 1.54
CA ILE A 179 -4.11 -50.74 1.13
C ILE A 179 -5.41 -50.86 0.35
N TRP A 180 -6.50 -50.45 0.99
CA TRP A 180 -7.83 -50.67 0.43
C TRP A 180 -8.30 -49.49 -0.42
N SER A 181 -7.97 -48.27 -0.02
CA SER A 181 -8.37 -47.08 -0.77
C SER A 181 -7.31 -45.99 -0.72
N ILE A 182 -7.10 -45.33 -1.86
CA ILE A 182 -6.18 -44.21 -2.01
C ILE A 182 -6.83 -43.11 -2.83
N CYS A 183 -6.50 -41.87 -2.52
CA CYS A 183 -7.00 -40.72 -3.28
C CYS A 183 -6.00 -39.57 -3.20
N TRP A 184 -5.63 -39.00 -4.35
CA TRP A 184 -4.87 -37.76 -4.38
C TRP A 184 -5.77 -36.56 -4.04
N ASN A 185 -5.22 -35.60 -3.29
CA ASN A 185 -5.90 -34.35 -3.02
C ASN A 185 -6.08 -33.56 -4.33
N PRO A 186 -7.32 -33.23 -4.75
CA PRO A 186 -7.57 -32.52 -6.00
C PRO A 186 -7.29 -31.00 -5.91
N SER A 187 -6.93 -30.47 -4.73
CA SER A 187 -6.66 -29.05 -4.54
C SER A 187 -5.51 -28.56 -5.43
N ARG A 188 -5.73 -27.41 -6.10
CA ARG A 188 -4.72 -26.70 -6.89
C ARG A 188 -3.99 -25.61 -6.11
N GLU A 189 -4.48 -25.27 -4.92
CA GLU A 189 -3.93 -24.20 -4.09
C GLU A 189 -2.73 -24.69 -3.26
N GLU A 190 -2.62 -26.01 -3.06
CA GLU A 190 -1.51 -26.59 -2.31
C GLU A 190 -0.26 -26.72 -3.17
N ARG A 191 0.89 -26.37 -2.59
CA ARG A 191 2.19 -26.41 -3.29
C ARG A 191 2.69 -27.83 -3.56
N ASN A 192 2.15 -28.83 -2.87
CA ASN A 192 2.59 -30.22 -2.93
C ASN A 192 1.38 -31.14 -3.14
N ASP A 193 1.51 -32.14 -4.01
CA ASP A 193 0.51 -33.21 -4.14
C ASP A 193 0.51 -34.09 -2.89
N ILE A 194 -0.67 -34.26 -2.28
CA ILE A 194 -0.88 -35.07 -1.08
C ILE A 194 -1.72 -36.29 -1.44
N LEU A 195 -1.20 -37.48 -1.18
CA LEU A 195 -1.90 -38.75 -1.29
C LEU A 195 -2.48 -39.15 0.07
N ALA A 196 -3.79 -39.31 0.15
CA ALA A 196 -4.42 -39.94 1.31
C ALA A 196 -4.52 -41.45 1.09
N VAL A 197 -4.18 -42.22 2.12
CA VAL A 197 -4.10 -43.68 2.08
C VAL A 197 -4.86 -44.23 3.26
N ALA A 198 -5.81 -45.13 2.97
CA ALA A 198 -6.58 -45.86 3.96
C ALA A 198 -6.29 -47.36 3.86
N ASP A 199 -5.98 -47.99 4.99
CA ASP A 199 -5.60 -49.40 5.07
C ASP A 199 -6.37 -50.14 6.18
N TRP A 200 -6.46 -51.47 6.06
CA TRP A 200 -7.12 -52.33 7.06
C TRP A 200 -6.29 -52.60 8.32
N GLY A 201 -5.12 -51.96 8.47
CA GLY A 201 -4.53 -51.71 9.80
C GLY A 201 -5.28 -50.62 10.58
N GLN A 202 -6.47 -50.22 10.12
CA GLN A 202 -7.39 -49.25 10.71
C GLN A 202 -6.78 -47.85 10.83
N LYS A 203 -6.05 -47.44 9.79
CA LYS A 203 -5.34 -46.16 9.76
C LYS A 203 -5.64 -45.38 8.49
N VAL A 204 -5.57 -44.05 8.63
CA VAL A 204 -5.43 -43.12 7.50
C VAL A 204 -4.12 -42.34 7.64
N SER A 205 -3.37 -42.30 6.55
CA SER A 205 -2.03 -41.69 6.47
C SER A 205 -1.91 -40.84 5.22
N PHE A 206 -1.04 -39.83 5.27
CA PHE A 206 -0.85 -38.87 4.18
C PHE A 206 0.59 -38.91 3.69
N TYR A 207 0.80 -38.88 2.38
CA TYR A 207 2.12 -38.96 1.77
C TYR A 207 2.30 -37.90 0.67
N GLN A 208 3.52 -37.43 0.49
CA GLN A 208 3.91 -36.64 -0.68
C GLN A 208 4.25 -37.54 -1.87
N LEU A 209 4.31 -36.96 -3.06
CA LEU A 209 4.80 -37.63 -4.27
C LEU A 209 6.19 -38.27 -4.10
N SER A 210 7.05 -37.70 -3.26
CA SER A 210 8.38 -38.24 -2.93
C SER A 210 8.35 -39.53 -2.08
N GLY A 211 7.18 -39.96 -1.61
CA GLY A 211 7.02 -41.06 -0.66
C GLY A 211 7.20 -40.68 0.81
N LYS A 212 7.48 -39.40 1.10
CA LYS A 212 7.60 -38.90 2.47
C LYS A 212 6.24 -38.78 3.14
N GLN A 213 6.09 -39.35 4.33
CA GLN A 213 4.88 -39.22 5.14
C GLN A 213 4.69 -37.80 5.69
N ILE A 214 3.46 -37.31 5.66
CA ILE A 214 3.01 -36.04 6.25
C ILE A 214 2.22 -36.34 7.52
N GLY A 215 2.65 -35.74 8.64
CA GLY A 215 1.97 -35.91 9.93
C GLY A 215 2.14 -37.31 10.51
N LYS A 216 1.24 -37.67 11.42
CA LYS A 216 1.19 -38.99 12.07
C LYS A 216 0.00 -39.78 11.55
N ASP A 217 0.13 -41.11 11.52
CA ASP A 217 -1.00 -42.02 11.28
C ASP A 217 -2.19 -41.67 12.19
N ARG A 218 -3.39 -41.65 11.63
CA ARG A 218 -4.64 -41.47 12.37
C ARG A 218 -5.36 -42.80 12.48
N ALA A 219 -5.58 -43.28 13.71
CA ALA A 219 -6.36 -44.49 13.94
C ALA A 219 -7.87 -44.22 13.70
N LEU A 220 -8.54 -45.15 13.02
CA LEU A 220 -9.95 -45.08 12.66
C LEU A 220 -10.84 -45.95 13.56
N ASN A 221 -10.30 -47.03 14.14
CA ASN A 221 -11.01 -48.06 14.93
C ASN A 221 -12.05 -48.88 14.13
N PHE A 222 -11.97 -48.83 12.80
CA PHE A 222 -12.75 -49.63 11.87
C PHE A 222 -11.93 -49.84 10.59
N ASP A 223 -12.37 -50.78 9.75
CA ASP A 223 -11.70 -51.09 8.49
C ASP A 223 -12.24 -50.14 7.40
N PRO A 224 -11.41 -49.24 6.85
CA PRO A 224 -11.86 -48.30 5.83
C PRO A 224 -12.07 -49.02 4.50
N CYS A 225 -13.23 -48.76 3.90
CA CYS A 225 -13.68 -49.36 2.64
C CYS A 225 -13.52 -48.41 1.45
N CYS A 226 -13.54 -47.10 1.70
CA CYS A 226 -13.39 -46.08 0.66
C CYS A 226 -12.85 -44.78 1.24
N ILE A 227 -12.07 -44.04 0.44
CA ILE A 227 -11.64 -42.68 0.72
C ILE A 227 -11.88 -41.80 -0.50
N SER A 228 -12.49 -40.64 -0.33
CA SER A 228 -12.67 -39.68 -1.42
C SER A 228 -12.57 -38.24 -0.95
N TYR A 229 -11.98 -37.38 -1.78
CA TYR A 229 -11.92 -35.93 -1.52
C TYR A 229 -13.16 -35.22 -2.06
N PHE A 230 -13.52 -34.11 -1.41
CA PHE A 230 -14.35 -33.08 -2.03
C PHE A 230 -13.59 -32.39 -3.18
N THR A 231 -14.31 -31.81 -4.14
CA THR A 231 -13.73 -31.24 -5.37
C THR A 231 -12.65 -30.19 -5.12
N LYS A 232 -12.77 -29.42 -4.03
CA LYS A 232 -11.78 -28.39 -3.62
C LYS A 232 -10.62 -28.93 -2.77
N GLY A 233 -10.66 -30.20 -2.35
CA GLY A 233 -9.60 -30.81 -1.54
C GLY A 233 -9.60 -30.41 -0.06
N GLU A 234 -10.65 -29.74 0.39
CA GLU A 234 -10.82 -29.20 1.74
C GLU A 234 -11.25 -30.27 2.77
N TYR A 235 -12.02 -31.26 2.33
CA TYR A 235 -12.52 -32.35 3.17
C TYR A 235 -12.35 -33.72 2.50
N ILE A 236 -12.33 -34.76 3.34
CA ILE A 236 -12.23 -36.16 2.97
C ILE A 236 -13.47 -36.89 3.51
N LEU A 237 -14.04 -37.78 2.71
CA LEU A 237 -15.04 -38.75 3.11
C LEU A 237 -14.38 -40.10 3.33
N LEU A 238 -14.75 -40.76 4.42
CA LEU A 238 -14.35 -42.13 4.73
C LEU A 238 -15.60 -42.94 5.05
N GLY A 239 -15.79 -44.05 4.34
CA GLY A 239 -16.77 -45.09 4.66
C GLY A 239 -16.06 -46.37 5.09
N GLY A 240 -16.71 -47.18 5.93
CA GLY A 240 -16.08 -48.39 6.44
C GLY A 240 -17.02 -49.44 7.03
N SER A 241 -16.39 -50.41 7.71
CA SER A 241 -17.04 -51.52 8.39
C SER A 241 -17.84 -51.11 9.64
N ASP A 242 -17.66 -49.88 10.12
CA ASP A 242 -18.48 -49.27 11.18
C ASP A 242 -19.90 -48.91 10.72
N LYS A 243 -20.22 -49.16 9.45
CA LYS A 243 -21.52 -48.86 8.83
C LYS A 243 -21.82 -47.36 8.78
N GLN A 244 -20.79 -46.52 8.83
CA GLN A 244 -20.93 -45.07 8.76
C GLN A 244 -20.15 -44.48 7.59
N VAL A 245 -20.60 -43.30 7.15
CA VAL A 245 -19.75 -42.38 6.40
C VAL A 245 -19.41 -41.21 7.31
N SER A 246 -18.13 -40.93 7.46
CA SER A 246 -17.61 -39.84 8.28
C SER A 246 -16.87 -38.82 7.43
N LEU A 247 -17.04 -37.54 7.76
CA LEU A 247 -16.31 -36.42 7.16
C LEU A 247 -15.06 -36.12 7.99
N PHE A 248 -13.94 -35.90 7.31
CA PHE A 248 -12.65 -35.54 7.87
C PHE A 248 -12.12 -34.27 7.22
N THR A 249 -11.26 -33.54 7.93
CA THR A 249 -10.44 -32.49 7.31
C THR A 249 -9.38 -33.12 6.41
N LYS A 250 -8.79 -32.32 5.52
CA LYS A 250 -7.61 -32.72 4.74
C LYS A 250 -6.41 -33.22 5.57
N ASP A 251 -6.34 -32.84 6.85
CA ASP A 251 -5.30 -33.28 7.79
C ASP A 251 -5.68 -34.57 8.57
N GLY A 252 -6.81 -35.21 8.21
CA GLY A 252 -7.31 -36.43 8.83
C GLY A 252 -7.95 -36.23 10.22
N VAL A 253 -8.45 -35.04 10.53
CA VAL A 253 -9.23 -34.81 11.77
C VAL A 253 -10.70 -35.11 11.51
N ARG A 254 -11.30 -36.03 12.28
CA ARG A 254 -12.73 -36.37 12.17
C ARG A 254 -13.60 -35.17 12.53
N LEU A 255 -14.50 -34.77 11.64
CA LEU A 255 -15.45 -33.68 11.83
C LEU A 255 -16.81 -34.20 12.32
N GLY A 256 -17.29 -35.32 11.79
CA GLY A 256 -18.56 -35.92 12.20
C GLY A 256 -19.11 -36.92 11.18
N THR A 257 -20.18 -37.59 11.55
CA THR A 257 -20.85 -38.59 10.71
C THR A 257 -21.79 -37.90 9.70
N VAL A 258 -21.69 -38.29 8.42
CA VAL A 258 -22.55 -37.88 7.31
C VAL A 258 -23.83 -38.72 7.29
N GLY A 259 -23.71 -40.03 7.51
CA GLY A 259 -24.86 -40.93 7.55
C GLY A 259 -24.51 -42.27 8.16
N GLU A 260 -25.46 -42.86 8.86
CA GLU A 260 -25.39 -44.21 9.42
C GLU A 260 -26.24 -45.17 8.56
N GLN A 261 -25.72 -46.37 8.35
CA GLN A 261 -26.31 -47.39 7.46
C GLN A 261 -26.48 -48.72 8.20
N ASN A 262 -27.28 -49.61 7.63
CA ASN A 262 -27.55 -50.93 8.24
C ASN A 262 -26.44 -51.95 7.97
N SER A 263 -25.61 -51.70 6.95
CA SER A 263 -24.54 -52.57 6.46
C SER A 263 -23.26 -51.78 6.21
N TRP A 264 -22.16 -52.46 5.87
CA TRP A 264 -20.88 -51.82 5.56
C TRP A 264 -21.02 -50.85 4.40
N VAL A 265 -20.36 -49.70 4.52
CA VAL A 265 -20.31 -48.73 3.43
C VAL A 265 -19.14 -49.10 2.53
N TRP A 266 -19.41 -49.59 1.32
CA TRP A 266 -18.35 -49.97 0.40
C TRP A 266 -17.74 -48.78 -0.32
N THR A 267 -18.55 -47.79 -0.68
CA THR A 267 -18.12 -46.67 -1.51
C THR A 267 -18.86 -45.40 -1.14
N CYS A 268 -18.16 -44.27 -1.22
CA CYS A 268 -18.75 -42.95 -1.05
C CYS A 268 -18.00 -41.92 -1.88
N GLN A 269 -18.73 -40.99 -2.48
CA GLN A 269 -18.17 -39.96 -3.34
C GLN A 269 -18.93 -38.64 -3.17
N ALA A 270 -18.21 -37.53 -3.17
CA ALA A 270 -18.79 -36.20 -3.21
C ALA A 270 -19.26 -35.89 -4.64
N LYS A 271 -20.47 -35.33 -4.78
CA LYS A 271 -20.96 -34.81 -6.05
C LYS A 271 -20.11 -33.60 -6.45
N PRO A 272 -19.61 -33.53 -7.70
CA PRO A 272 -18.77 -32.42 -8.17
C PRO A 272 -19.35 -31.03 -7.86
N ASP A 273 -18.48 -30.13 -7.39
CA ASP A 273 -18.76 -28.71 -7.08
C ASP A 273 -19.96 -28.46 -6.18
N SER A 274 -20.27 -29.40 -5.28
CA SER A 274 -21.42 -29.31 -4.39
C SER A 274 -21.18 -29.96 -3.03
N ASN A 275 -22.10 -29.74 -2.10
CA ASN A 275 -22.06 -30.33 -0.77
C ASN A 275 -22.86 -31.64 -0.67
N TYR A 276 -23.11 -32.33 -1.78
CA TYR A 276 -23.85 -33.59 -1.78
C TYR A 276 -22.91 -34.79 -1.80
N VAL A 277 -23.34 -35.89 -1.17
CA VAL A 277 -22.56 -37.11 -1.02
C VAL A 277 -23.42 -38.31 -1.37
N GLY A 278 -22.94 -39.14 -2.31
CA GLY A 278 -23.50 -40.45 -2.60
C GLY A 278 -22.81 -41.54 -1.77
N VAL A 279 -23.57 -42.51 -1.28
CA VAL A 279 -23.10 -43.58 -0.40
C VAL A 279 -23.68 -44.92 -0.84
N GLY A 280 -22.83 -45.86 -1.22
CA GLY A 280 -23.21 -47.22 -1.60
C GLY A 280 -22.83 -48.25 -0.53
N CYS A 281 -23.76 -49.13 -0.20
CA CYS A 281 -23.61 -50.13 0.87
C CYS A 281 -23.54 -51.57 0.33
N GLN A 282 -22.99 -52.46 1.14
CA GLN A 282 -22.88 -53.89 0.84
C GLN A 282 -24.24 -54.59 0.64
N ASP A 283 -25.29 -54.13 1.31
CA ASP A 283 -26.64 -54.70 1.22
C ASP A 283 -27.47 -54.16 0.03
N GLY A 284 -26.84 -53.37 -0.85
CA GLY A 284 -27.48 -52.74 -2.00
C GLY A 284 -28.10 -51.38 -1.71
N THR A 285 -28.02 -50.87 -0.47
CA THR A 285 -28.58 -49.54 -0.13
C THR A 285 -27.76 -48.41 -0.75
N ILE A 286 -28.42 -47.52 -1.49
CA ILE A 286 -27.86 -46.24 -1.96
C ILE A 286 -28.51 -45.10 -1.17
N SER A 287 -27.69 -44.22 -0.61
CA SER A 287 -28.17 -43.02 0.08
C SER A 287 -27.50 -41.78 -0.48
N PHE A 288 -28.29 -40.71 -0.62
CA PHE A 288 -27.81 -39.41 -1.06
C PHE A 288 -28.02 -38.39 0.06
N TYR A 289 -26.96 -37.68 0.44
CA TYR A 289 -26.97 -36.74 1.57
C TYR A 289 -26.55 -35.34 1.11
N GLN A 290 -27.20 -34.32 1.63
CA GLN A 290 -26.77 -32.92 1.54
C GLN A 290 -26.07 -32.50 2.84
N LEU A 291 -24.86 -31.96 2.74
CA LEU A 291 -24.14 -31.38 3.85
C LEU A 291 -24.41 -29.88 3.98
N ILE A 292 -24.80 -29.46 5.18
CA ILE A 292 -25.05 -28.06 5.54
C ILE A 292 -23.98 -27.60 6.53
N PHE A 293 -23.19 -26.62 6.13
CA PHE A 293 -22.13 -26.01 6.94
C PHE A 293 -22.61 -24.70 7.57
N SER A 294 -23.17 -24.77 8.77
CA SER A 294 -23.66 -23.58 9.50
C SER A 294 -22.51 -22.65 9.92
N THR A 295 -22.77 -21.36 9.93
CA THR A 295 -21.86 -20.34 10.49
C THR A 295 -21.77 -20.50 12.01
N VAL A 296 -20.57 -20.35 12.57
CA VAL A 296 -20.34 -20.35 14.02
C VAL A 296 -19.47 -19.16 14.33
N HIS A 297 -20.01 -18.22 15.11
CA HIS A 297 -19.35 -16.98 15.43
C HIS A 297 -19.82 -16.43 16.78
N GLY A 298 -19.09 -15.46 17.31
CA GLY A 298 -19.45 -14.63 18.45
C GLY A 298 -18.87 -13.23 18.26
N LEU A 299 -19.62 -12.21 18.68
CA LEU A 299 -19.21 -10.82 18.62
C LEU A 299 -19.36 -10.20 20.01
N TYR A 300 -18.32 -9.52 20.47
CA TYR A 300 -18.39 -8.66 21.64
C TYR A 300 -17.72 -7.33 21.31
N LYS A 301 -18.52 -6.26 21.26
CA LYS A 301 -18.12 -4.93 20.77
C LYS A 301 -17.49 -5.04 19.37
N ASP A 302 -16.18 -4.87 19.28
CA ASP A 302 -15.34 -4.86 18.09
C ASP A 302 -14.53 -6.15 17.90
N ARG A 303 -14.68 -7.15 18.78
CA ARG A 303 -13.98 -8.43 18.68
C ARG A 303 -14.91 -9.50 18.12
N TYR A 304 -14.57 -9.97 16.93
CA TYR A 304 -15.31 -10.99 16.21
C TYR A 304 -14.54 -12.31 16.21
N ALA A 305 -15.09 -13.33 16.84
CA ALA A 305 -14.55 -14.67 16.83
C ALA A 305 -15.39 -15.57 15.91
N TYR A 306 -14.78 -16.26 14.97
CA TYR A 306 -15.49 -17.15 14.05
C TYR A 306 -14.72 -18.43 13.75
N ARG A 307 -15.45 -19.47 13.35
CA ARG A 307 -14.88 -20.75 12.98
C ARG A 307 -14.36 -20.71 11.54
N ASP A 308 -13.11 -21.10 11.38
CA ASP A 308 -12.45 -21.26 10.09
C ASP A 308 -12.08 -22.74 9.86
N SER A 309 -12.24 -23.22 8.62
CA SER A 309 -11.94 -24.61 8.22
C SER A 309 -12.47 -25.68 9.19
N MET A 310 -13.64 -25.42 9.81
CA MET A 310 -14.32 -26.27 10.81
C MET A 310 -13.58 -26.54 12.13
N THR A 311 -12.27 -26.35 12.21
CA THR A 311 -11.43 -26.76 13.35
C THR A 311 -10.60 -25.64 13.96
N ASP A 312 -10.46 -24.52 13.26
CA ASP A 312 -9.74 -23.35 13.73
C ASP A 312 -10.73 -22.28 14.18
N VAL A 313 -10.31 -21.45 15.13
CA VAL A 313 -11.03 -20.23 15.52
C VAL A 313 -10.16 -19.03 15.18
N ILE A 314 -10.72 -18.08 14.44
CA ILE A 314 -10.08 -16.79 14.17
C ILE A 314 -10.77 -15.75 15.04
N VAL A 315 -9.98 -14.99 15.80
CA VAL A 315 -10.43 -13.79 16.50
C VAL A 315 -9.89 -12.59 15.73
N GLN A 316 -10.79 -11.75 15.24
CA GLN A 316 -10.49 -10.53 14.50
C GLN A 316 -10.92 -9.32 15.31
N HIS A 317 -10.05 -8.33 15.41
CA HIS A 317 -10.40 -7.01 15.88
C HIS A 317 -10.91 -6.20 14.69
N LEU A 318 -12.18 -5.79 14.69
CA LEU A 318 -12.83 -5.20 13.51
C LEU A 318 -12.38 -3.77 13.21
N ILE A 319 -11.86 -3.06 14.22
CA ILE A 319 -11.33 -1.69 14.06
C ILE A 319 -9.87 -1.69 13.57
N THR A 320 -8.97 -2.47 14.20
CA THR A 320 -7.54 -2.52 13.85
C THR A 320 -7.20 -3.57 12.79
N GLU A 321 -8.18 -4.38 12.38
CA GLU A 321 -8.07 -5.51 11.45
C GLU A 321 -7.08 -6.63 11.84
N GLN A 322 -6.55 -6.58 13.05
CA GLN A 322 -5.66 -7.63 13.57
C GLN A 322 -6.41 -8.96 13.71
N LYS A 323 -5.75 -10.05 13.32
CA LYS A 323 -6.30 -11.41 13.36
C LYS A 323 -5.39 -12.36 14.11
N VAL A 324 -5.97 -13.17 14.99
CA VAL A 324 -5.29 -14.26 15.69
C VAL A 324 -6.00 -15.56 15.40
N ARG A 325 -5.21 -16.59 15.03
CA ARG A 325 -5.71 -17.93 14.71
C ARG A 325 -5.39 -18.90 15.85
N ILE A 326 -6.42 -19.52 16.40
CA ILE A 326 -6.35 -20.55 17.44
C ILE A 326 -6.65 -21.90 16.79
N LYS A 327 -5.62 -22.76 16.73
CA LYS A 327 -5.74 -24.12 16.16
C LYS A 327 -6.28 -25.11 17.19
N CYS A 328 -7.55 -25.49 17.08
CA CYS A 328 -8.16 -26.41 18.05
C CYS A 328 -7.92 -27.89 17.71
N LYS A 329 -7.68 -28.22 16.44
CA LYS A 329 -7.44 -29.59 15.93
C LYS A 329 -8.61 -30.56 16.18
N GLU A 330 -9.80 -30.04 16.45
CA GLU A 330 -11.06 -30.75 16.68
C GLU A 330 -12.21 -29.90 16.12
N LEU A 331 -13.38 -30.50 15.84
CA LEU A 331 -14.54 -29.75 15.35
C LEU A 331 -14.96 -28.66 16.35
N VAL A 332 -14.92 -27.40 15.93
CA VAL A 332 -15.46 -26.30 16.70
C VAL A 332 -16.98 -26.28 16.54
N LYS A 333 -17.74 -26.60 17.59
CA LYS A 333 -19.21 -26.65 17.57
C LYS A 333 -19.85 -25.28 17.78
N LYS A 334 -19.41 -24.55 18.81
CA LYS A 334 -19.90 -23.22 19.20
C LYS A 334 -18.76 -22.35 19.70
N ILE A 335 -18.92 -21.03 19.54
CA ILE A 335 -17.98 -20.02 20.01
C ILE A 335 -18.79 -18.97 20.77
N ALA A 336 -18.28 -18.52 21.90
CA ALA A 336 -18.82 -17.37 22.63
C ALA A 336 -17.67 -16.49 23.08
N ILE A 337 -17.83 -15.17 22.96
CA ILE A 337 -16.83 -14.18 23.37
C ILE A 337 -17.50 -13.14 24.25
N TYR A 338 -16.83 -12.78 25.35
CA TYR A 338 -17.30 -11.73 26.26
C TYR A 338 -16.10 -11.13 27.00
N ARG A 339 -15.92 -9.81 26.91
CA ARG A 339 -14.76 -9.10 27.48
C ARG A 339 -13.44 -9.74 27.04
N ASN A 340 -12.65 -10.25 27.99
CA ASN A 340 -11.39 -10.94 27.79
C ASN A 340 -11.53 -12.47 27.81
N ARG A 341 -12.75 -13.01 27.74
CA ARG A 341 -13.04 -14.46 27.73
C ARG A 341 -13.47 -14.92 26.34
N LEU A 342 -12.94 -16.05 25.91
CA LEU A 342 -13.37 -16.75 24.70
C LEU A 342 -13.63 -18.22 25.05
N ALA A 343 -14.87 -18.68 24.93
CA ALA A 343 -15.25 -20.08 25.09
C ALA A 343 -15.39 -20.74 23.73
N ILE A 344 -14.70 -21.87 23.55
CA ILE A 344 -14.75 -22.70 22.35
C ILE A 344 -15.26 -24.08 22.74
N GLN A 345 -16.45 -24.43 22.27
CA GLN A 345 -17.02 -25.77 22.47
C GLN A 345 -16.50 -26.71 21.40
N LEU A 346 -15.82 -27.76 21.83
CA LEU A 346 -15.39 -28.91 21.04
C LEU A 346 -16.33 -30.10 21.32
N PRO A 347 -16.18 -31.26 20.65
CA PRO A 347 -17.13 -32.36 20.81
C PRO A 347 -17.21 -32.92 22.24
N GLU A 348 -16.05 -33.06 22.90
CA GLU A 348 -15.92 -33.70 24.22
C GLU A 348 -15.46 -32.74 25.34
N LYS A 349 -15.27 -31.45 25.03
CA LYS A 349 -14.77 -30.46 25.99
C LYS A 349 -15.13 -29.03 25.61
N ILE A 350 -15.06 -28.13 26.58
CA ILE A 350 -15.09 -26.67 26.36
C ILE A 350 -13.75 -26.09 26.80
N LEU A 351 -13.11 -25.36 25.89
CA LEU A 351 -11.89 -24.61 26.18
C LEU A 351 -12.24 -23.15 26.48
N ILE A 352 -11.74 -22.64 27.60
CA ILE A 352 -11.89 -21.24 27.98
C ILE A 352 -10.54 -20.57 27.82
N TYR A 353 -10.48 -19.56 26.95
CA TYR A 353 -9.33 -18.72 26.74
C TYR A 353 -9.50 -17.37 27.44
N GLU A 354 -8.39 -16.81 27.90
CA GLU A 354 -8.27 -15.49 28.51
C GLU A 354 -7.25 -14.64 27.74
N LEU A 355 -7.59 -13.38 27.49
CA LEU A 355 -6.65 -12.36 27.02
C LEU A 355 -5.88 -11.81 28.24
N TYR A 356 -4.55 -11.92 28.22
CA TYR A 356 -3.66 -11.64 29.36
C TYR A 356 -3.12 -10.19 29.42
N SER A 357 -3.68 -9.26 28.65
CA SER A 357 -3.29 -7.86 28.65
C SER A 357 -4.48 -6.95 28.95
N GLU A 358 -4.22 -5.87 29.68
CA GLU A 358 -5.18 -4.77 29.90
C GLU A 358 -5.27 -3.83 28.70
N ASP A 359 -4.33 -3.93 27.75
CA ASP A 359 -4.40 -3.21 26.49
C ASP A 359 -5.53 -3.77 25.62
N LEU A 360 -6.51 -2.92 25.32
CA LEU A 360 -7.69 -3.26 24.52
C LEU A 360 -7.32 -3.71 23.10
N SER A 361 -6.15 -3.29 22.59
CA SER A 361 -5.64 -3.64 21.27
C SER A 361 -4.93 -5.00 21.22
N ASP A 362 -4.60 -5.59 22.37
CA ASP A 362 -3.90 -6.86 22.43
C ASP A 362 -4.83 -8.05 22.07
N MET A 363 -4.27 -9.04 21.37
CA MET A 363 -4.98 -10.20 20.83
C MET A 363 -4.37 -11.54 21.27
N HIS A 364 -3.47 -11.55 22.27
CA HIS A 364 -2.83 -12.77 22.78
C HIS A 364 -3.73 -13.60 23.73
N TYR A 365 -4.53 -14.52 23.16
CA TYR A 365 -5.35 -15.46 23.93
C TYR A 365 -4.54 -16.66 24.44
N ARG A 366 -4.70 -17.01 25.72
CA ARG A 366 -4.13 -18.22 26.34
C ARG A 366 -5.23 -19.07 26.96
N VAL A 367 -5.04 -20.39 27.01
CA VAL A 367 -6.01 -21.27 27.68
C VAL A 367 -5.97 -20.99 29.18
N LYS A 368 -7.12 -20.61 29.74
CA LYS A 368 -7.34 -20.42 31.17
C LYS A 368 -7.79 -21.73 31.82
N GLU A 369 -8.85 -22.33 31.27
CA GLU A 369 -9.50 -23.51 31.85
C GLU A 369 -9.97 -24.49 30.76
N LYS A 370 -10.13 -25.76 31.14
CA LYS A 370 -10.61 -26.84 30.25
C LYS A 370 -11.65 -27.70 30.96
N ILE A 371 -12.89 -27.66 30.47
CA ILE A 371 -13.96 -28.51 30.98
C ILE A 371 -14.04 -29.76 30.11
N ILE A 372 -13.54 -30.90 30.60
CA ILE A 372 -13.51 -32.17 29.86
C ILE A 372 -14.82 -32.93 30.13
N LYS A 373 -15.88 -32.49 29.46
CA LYS A 373 -17.19 -33.14 29.50
C LYS A 373 -17.94 -32.83 28.20
N LYS A 374 -18.68 -33.82 27.70
CA LYS A 374 -19.59 -33.64 26.56
C LYS A 374 -20.79 -32.80 26.99
N PHE A 375 -21.02 -31.70 26.28
CA PHE A 375 -22.18 -30.83 26.46
C PHE A 375 -22.93 -30.66 25.14
N GLU A 376 -24.26 -30.61 25.21
CA GLU A 376 -25.12 -30.29 24.09
C GLU A 376 -25.86 -28.99 24.37
N CYS A 377 -25.79 -28.04 23.44
CA CYS A 377 -26.45 -26.75 23.58
C CYS A 377 -26.78 -26.13 22.21
N ASN A 378 -27.95 -25.49 22.12
CA ASN A 378 -28.37 -24.69 20.98
C ASN A 378 -27.59 -23.36 20.94
N LEU A 379 -27.43 -22.72 22.10
CA LEU A 379 -26.70 -21.47 22.28
C LEU A 379 -25.67 -21.63 23.40
N LEU A 380 -24.49 -21.04 23.19
CA LEU A 380 -23.40 -21.00 24.15
C LEU A 380 -23.15 -19.53 24.50
N VAL A 381 -23.07 -19.22 25.79
CA VAL A 381 -22.75 -17.88 26.27
C VAL A 381 -21.64 -17.99 27.30
N VAL A 382 -20.71 -17.04 27.28
CA VAL A 382 -19.62 -16.94 28.27
C VAL A 382 -19.75 -15.63 29.03
N CYS A 383 -19.57 -15.70 30.35
CA CYS A 383 -19.52 -14.56 31.27
C CYS A 383 -18.10 -14.42 31.83
N ALA A 384 -17.85 -13.55 32.81
CA ALA A 384 -16.50 -13.40 33.37
C ALA A 384 -16.00 -14.67 34.08
N ASN A 385 -16.90 -15.35 34.82
CA ASN A 385 -16.60 -16.52 35.66
C ASN A 385 -17.44 -17.78 35.34
N HIS A 386 -18.43 -17.66 34.44
CA HIS A 386 -19.41 -18.73 34.19
C HIS A 386 -19.59 -18.99 32.69
N ILE A 387 -19.98 -20.22 32.35
CA ILE A 387 -20.50 -20.58 31.03
C ILE A 387 -21.99 -20.88 31.17
N ILE A 388 -22.76 -20.44 30.19
CA ILE A 388 -24.20 -20.66 30.14
C ILE A 388 -24.54 -21.47 28.91
N LEU A 389 -25.16 -22.62 29.15
CA LEU A 389 -25.59 -23.55 28.12
C LEU A 389 -27.10 -23.45 27.97
N CYS A 390 -27.55 -23.13 26.77
CA CYS A 390 -28.96 -23.16 26.43
C CYS A 390 -29.30 -24.45 25.69
N GLN A 391 -30.26 -25.19 26.20
CA GLN A 391 -30.83 -26.36 25.54
C GLN A 391 -32.35 -26.21 25.49
N GLU A 392 -32.88 -25.89 24.31
CA GLU A 392 -34.31 -25.66 24.06
C GLU A 392 -34.95 -24.64 25.01
N LYS A 393 -35.61 -25.10 26.07
CA LYS A 393 -36.28 -24.27 27.10
C LYS A 393 -35.45 -24.07 28.36
N ARG A 394 -34.27 -24.69 28.46
CA ARG A 394 -33.47 -24.77 29.68
C ARG A 394 -32.17 -23.98 29.55
N LEU A 395 -31.85 -23.18 30.56
CA LEU A 395 -30.55 -22.51 30.72
C LEU A 395 -29.81 -23.11 31.90
N GLN A 396 -28.56 -23.54 31.70
CA GLN A 396 -27.70 -24.05 32.77
C GLN A 396 -26.49 -23.14 32.93
N CYS A 397 -26.25 -22.69 34.17
CA CYS A 397 -25.06 -21.94 34.55
C CYS A 397 -24.03 -22.88 35.17
N LEU A 398 -22.85 -22.91 34.57
CA LEU A 398 -21.71 -23.71 35.00
C LEU A 398 -20.56 -22.79 35.40
N SER A 399 -19.88 -23.14 36.48
CA SER A 399 -18.56 -22.59 36.78
C SER A 399 -17.55 -22.99 35.71
N PHE A 400 -16.40 -22.32 35.65
CA PHE A 400 -15.31 -22.74 34.77
C PHE A 400 -14.66 -24.08 35.15
N SER A 401 -14.90 -24.59 36.37
CA SER A 401 -14.56 -25.96 36.76
C SER A 401 -15.58 -27.00 36.25
N GLY A 402 -16.65 -26.57 35.57
CA GLY A 402 -17.68 -27.45 35.03
C GLY A 402 -18.74 -27.91 36.03
N VAL A 403 -18.78 -27.29 37.22
CA VAL A 403 -19.79 -27.56 38.24
C VAL A 403 -21.06 -26.78 37.90
N LYS A 404 -22.21 -27.47 37.89
CA LYS A 404 -23.51 -26.81 37.67
C LYS A 404 -23.90 -26.05 38.93
N GLU A 405 -23.97 -24.73 38.83
CA GLU A 405 -24.35 -23.88 39.95
C GLU A 405 -25.84 -23.57 39.94
N ARG A 406 -26.42 -23.31 38.77
CA ARG A 406 -27.82 -22.91 38.61
C ARG A 406 -28.43 -23.43 37.32
N GLU A 407 -29.76 -23.50 37.31
CA GLU A 407 -30.56 -23.89 36.16
C GLU A 407 -31.87 -23.11 36.16
N TRP A 408 -32.28 -22.61 34.99
CA TRP A 408 -33.56 -21.94 34.78
C TRP A 408 -34.34 -22.66 33.70
N GLN A 409 -35.61 -22.93 33.98
CA GLN A 409 -36.54 -23.57 33.05
C GLN A 409 -37.55 -22.54 32.56
N MET A 410 -37.63 -22.34 31.25
CA MET A 410 -38.53 -21.39 30.61
C MET A 410 -39.82 -22.06 30.15
N GLU A 411 -40.90 -21.28 30.03
CA GLU A 411 -42.21 -21.75 29.56
C GLU A 411 -42.16 -22.16 28.07
N SER A 412 -41.36 -21.47 27.27
CA SER A 412 -41.25 -21.64 25.82
C SER A 412 -39.79 -21.74 25.37
N LEU A 413 -39.61 -22.11 24.10
CA LEU A 413 -38.29 -22.27 23.49
C LEU A 413 -37.53 -20.95 23.50
N ILE A 414 -36.27 -20.99 23.91
CA ILE A 414 -35.38 -19.83 23.92
C ILE A 414 -34.88 -19.59 22.51
N ARG A 415 -35.14 -18.41 21.97
CA ARG A 415 -34.79 -18.03 20.60
C ARG A 415 -33.52 -17.19 20.55
N TYR A 416 -33.32 -16.33 21.55
CA TYR A 416 -32.21 -15.39 21.58
C TYR A 416 -31.70 -15.17 23.00
N ILE A 417 -30.38 -15.05 23.17
CA ILE A 417 -29.73 -14.74 24.45
C ILE A 417 -28.58 -13.76 24.20
N LYS A 418 -28.50 -12.70 25.01
CA LYS A 418 -27.37 -11.75 24.99
C LYS A 418 -26.94 -11.38 26.40
N VAL A 419 -25.62 -11.27 26.61
CA VAL A 419 -25.08 -10.72 27.86
C VAL A 419 -25.17 -9.20 27.81
N ILE A 420 -25.91 -8.61 28.74
CA ILE A 420 -26.12 -7.15 28.84
C ILE A 420 -25.13 -6.47 29.79
N GLY A 421 -24.30 -7.28 30.47
CA GLY A 421 -23.21 -6.86 31.33
C GLY A 421 -23.56 -6.83 32.83
N GLY A 422 -22.60 -6.41 33.65
CA GLY A 422 -22.67 -6.44 35.11
C GLY A 422 -21.29 -6.65 35.73
N PRO A 423 -21.18 -6.64 37.07
CA PRO A 423 -19.93 -7.02 37.73
C PRO A 423 -19.65 -8.52 37.53
N PRO A 424 -18.38 -8.95 37.52
CA PRO A 424 -18.01 -10.37 37.35
C PRO A 424 -18.77 -11.29 38.30
N GLY A 425 -19.45 -12.31 37.75
CA GLY A 425 -20.25 -13.27 38.51
C GLY A 425 -21.70 -12.85 38.79
N ARG A 426 -22.08 -11.60 38.48
CA ARG A 426 -23.45 -11.08 38.60
C ARG A 426 -23.92 -10.42 37.29
N GLU A 427 -23.46 -10.96 36.17
CA GLU A 427 -23.81 -10.44 34.85
C GLU A 427 -25.30 -10.65 34.57
N GLY A 428 -25.91 -9.67 33.90
CA GLY A 428 -27.27 -9.79 33.38
C GLY A 428 -27.26 -10.46 32.00
N LEU A 429 -28.27 -11.30 31.78
CA LEU A 429 -28.62 -11.94 30.52
C LEU A 429 -30.00 -11.45 30.11
N LEU A 430 -30.15 -11.23 28.81
CA LEU A 430 -31.41 -10.88 28.20
C LEU A 430 -31.84 -12.03 27.30
N VAL A 431 -33.03 -12.57 27.54
CA VAL A 431 -33.52 -13.82 26.96
C VAL A 431 -34.86 -13.58 26.28
N GLY A 432 -34.95 -13.93 25.00
CA GLY A 432 -36.19 -13.84 24.21
C GLY A 432 -36.75 -15.22 23.93
N LEU A 433 -38.05 -15.40 24.18
CA LEU A 433 -38.74 -16.67 24.03
C LEU A 433 -39.65 -16.69 22.79
N LYS A 434 -39.95 -17.90 22.29
CA LYS A 434 -40.88 -18.11 21.17
C LYS A 434 -42.33 -17.69 21.48
N ASN A 435 -42.73 -17.63 22.75
CA ASN A 435 -44.07 -17.15 23.13
C ASN A 435 -44.16 -15.63 23.30
N GLY A 436 -43.13 -14.87 22.87
CA GLY A 436 -43.10 -13.41 22.97
C GLY A 436 -42.63 -12.84 24.32
N GLN A 437 -42.37 -13.68 25.33
CA GLN A 437 -41.82 -13.21 26.61
C GLN A 437 -40.34 -12.83 26.48
N ILE A 438 -39.98 -11.75 27.18
CA ILE A 438 -38.62 -11.23 27.28
C ILE A 438 -38.25 -11.16 28.75
N LEU A 439 -37.16 -11.85 29.09
CA LEU A 439 -36.71 -12.07 30.45
C LEU A 439 -35.32 -11.47 30.66
N LYS A 440 -35.10 -10.90 31.84
CA LYS A 440 -33.80 -10.50 32.36
C LYS A 440 -33.42 -11.42 33.50
N ILE A 441 -32.25 -12.06 33.38
CA ILE A 441 -31.74 -13.03 34.35
C ILE A 441 -30.39 -12.54 34.82
N PHE A 442 -30.18 -12.45 36.13
CA PHE A 442 -28.84 -12.22 36.68
C PHE A 442 -28.21 -13.58 37.01
N VAL A 443 -26.95 -13.76 36.65
CA VAL A 443 -26.25 -15.04 36.80
C VAL A 443 -26.19 -15.52 38.26
N ASP A 444 -26.17 -14.59 39.22
CA ASP A 444 -26.18 -14.85 40.66
C ASP A 444 -27.59 -15.04 41.25
N ASN A 445 -28.64 -14.77 40.49
CA ASN A 445 -30.03 -14.79 40.96
C ASN A 445 -30.80 -16.02 40.43
N LEU A 446 -31.63 -16.60 41.28
CA LEU A 446 -32.49 -17.74 40.94
C LEU A 446 -33.72 -17.31 40.11
N PHE A 447 -34.17 -16.07 40.23
CA PHE A 447 -35.40 -15.60 39.60
C PHE A 447 -35.15 -14.93 38.25
N ALA A 448 -35.90 -15.35 37.23
CA ALA A 448 -35.97 -14.67 35.95
C ALA A 448 -37.01 -13.54 36.01
N ILE A 449 -36.60 -12.31 35.71
CA ILE A 449 -37.46 -11.12 35.76
C ILE A 449 -38.10 -10.93 34.39
N VAL A 450 -39.43 -10.97 34.31
CA VAL A 450 -40.16 -10.65 33.08
C VAL A 450 -40.12 -9.15 32.85
N LEU A 451 -39.48 -8.72 31.76
CA LEU A 451 -39.46 -7.31 31.36
C LEU A 451 -40.73 -6.96 30.58
N LEU A 452 -41.03 -7.74 29.54
CA LEU A 452 -42.10 -7.49 28.59
C LEU A 452 -42.64 -8.83 28.05
N LYS A 453 -43.90 -8.85 27.60
CA LYS A 453 -44.47 -9.95 26.83
C LYS A 453 -45.17 -9.38 25.59
N GLN A 454 -44.70 -9.79 24.42
CA GLN A 454 -45.31 -9.45 23.13
C GLN A 454 -46.29 -10.53 22.69
N ALA A 455 -47.16 -10.19 21.74
CA ALA A 455 -48.09 -11.14 21.13
C ALA A 455 -47.38 -12.11 20.17
N THR A 456 -46.30 -11.65 19.53
CA THR A 456 -45.54 -12.38 18.51
C THR A 456 -44.25 -12.94 19.07
N ALA A 457 -43.73 -13.98 18.42
CA ALA A 457 -42.51 -14.66 18.84
C ALA A 457 -41.28 -13.76 18.65
N VAL A 458 -40.34 -13.81 19.60
CA VAL A 458 -39.11 -13.03 19.52
C VAL A 458 -38.11 -13.71 18.57
N ARG A 459 -37.61 -12.97 17.57
CA ARG A 459 -36.54 -13.42 16.66
C ARG A 459 -35.16 -13.04 17.20
N CYS A 460 -34.97 -11.76 17.47
CA CYS A 460 -33.78 -11.23 18.14
C CYS A 460 -34.11 -9.92 18.85
N LEU A 461 -33.23 -9.49 19.73
CA LEU A 461 -33.48 -8.34 20.57
C LEU A 461 -32.15 -7.75 21.04
N ASP A 462 -32.16 -6.47 21.36
CA ASP A 462 -31.02 -5.78 21.92
C ASP A 462 -31.46 -4.65 22.84
N MET A 463 -30.56 -4.17 23.69
CA MET A 463 -30.85 -3.17 24.71
C MET A 463 -29.86 -2.01 24.61
N SER A 464 -30.35 -0.82 24.94
CA SER A 464 -29.57 0.42 24.92
C SER A 464 -28.43 0.43 25.95
N ALA A 465 -27.48 1.37 25.80
CA ALA A 465 -26.27 1.46 26.61
C ALA A 465 -26.57 1.63 28.12
N SER A 466 -27.56 2.46 28.45
CA SER A 466 -28.06 2.74 29.81
C SER A 466 -29.05 1.68 30.31
N ARG A 467 -29.46 0.75 29.44
CA ARG A 467 -30.39 -0.35 29.72
C ARG A 467 -31.81 0.09 30.05
N LYS A 468 -32.24 1.23 29.49
CA LYS A 468 -33.59 1.79 29.65
C LYS A 468 -34.50 1.49 28.47
N LYS A 469 -33.94 1.24 27.27
CA LYS A 469 -34.70 0.97 26.06
C LYS A 469 -34.41 -0.44 25.53
N LEU A 470 -35.46 -1.11 25.08
CA LEU A 470 -35.41 -2.47 24.54
C LEU A 470 -35.90 -2.48 23.10
N ALA A 471 -35.06 -2.92 22.18
CA ALA A 471 -35.45 -3.17 20.80
C ALA A 471 -35.67 -4.67 20.57
N VAL A 472 -36.77 -5.02 19.90
CA VAL A 472 -37.17 -6.40 19.67
C VAL A 472 -37.59 -6.53 18.22
N VAL A 473 -36.99 -7.48 17.51
CA VAL A 473 -37.46 -7.91 16.21
C VAL A 473 -38.29 -9.16 16.41
N ASP A 474 -39.55 -9.11 15.98
CA ASP A 474 -40.46 -10.24 16.06
C ASP A 474 -40.38 -11.14 14.82
N GLU A 475 -41.19 -12.21 14.77
CA GLU A 475 -41.26 -13.11 13.62
C GLU A 475 -41.95 -12.51 12.38
N ASN A 476 -42.70 -11.41 12.53
CA ASN A 476 -43.38 -10.68 11.45
C ASN A 476 -42.47 -9.64 10.78
N ASP A 477 -41.14 -9.76 10.97
CA ASP A 477 -40.14 -8.85 10.44
C ASP A 477 -40.38 -7.38 10.89
N THR A 478 -40.83 -7.15 12.13
CA THR A 478 -41.04 -5.80 12.66
C THR A 478 -40.10 -5.52 13.84
N CYS A 479 -39.41 -4.38 13.79
CA CYS A 479 -38.60 -3.87 14.90
C CYS A 479 -39.47 -2.99 15.80
N LEU A 480 -39.61 -3.37 17.06
CA LEU A 480 -40.41 -2.71 18.09
C LEU A 480 -39.50 -2.22 19.20
N VAL A 481 -39.58 -0.93 19.54
CA VAL A 481 -38.74 -0.33 20.59
C VAL A 481 -39.58 0.14 21.77
N TYR A 482 -39.23 -0.32 22.96
CA TYR A 482 -39.96 -0.05 24.21
C TYR A 482 -39.07 0.68 25.22
N ASP A 483 -39.70 1.49 26.06
CA ASP A 483 -39.12 1.89 27.34
C ASP A 483 -39.34 0.78 28.37
N ILE A 484 -38.31 0.41 29.13
CA ILE A 484 -38.35 -0.71 30.06
C ILE A 484 -39.06 -0.34 31.37
N ASP A 485 -38.92 0.91 31.81
CA ASP A 485 -39.47 1.39 33.07
C ASP A 485 -40.98 1.65 32.93
N THR A 486 -41.41 2.30 31.85
CA THR A 486 -42.83 2.58 31.58
C THR A 486 -43.54 1.45 30.83
N LYS A 487 -42.80 0.57 30.14
CA LYS A 487 -43.30 -0.48 29.24
C LYS A 487 -44.05 0.06 28.01
N GLU A 488 -43.93 1.35 27.72
CA GLU A 488 -44.57 1.98 26.56
C GLU A 488 -43.79 1.68 25.27
N LEU A 489 -44.51 1.51 24.16
CA LEU A 489 -43.93 1.39 22.83
C LEU A 489 -43.54 2.79 22.34
N LEU A 490 -42.24 3.01 22.10
CA LEU A 490 -41.71 4.28 21.63
C LEU A 490 -41.90 4.45 20.11
N PHE A 491 -41.56 3.43 19.33
CA PHE A 491 -41.79 3.40 17.88
C PHE A 491 -41.69 1.98 17.32
N GLN A 492 -42.14 1.80 16.07
CA GLN A 492 -42.03 0.55 15.33
C GLN A 492 -41.59 0.78 13.88
N GLU A 493 -40.83 -0.15 13.33
CA GLU A 493 -40.33 -0.11 11.94
C GLU A 493 -40.51 -1.47 11.25
N PRO A 494 -41.13 -1.53 10.06
CA PRO A 494 -41.34 -2.78 9.33
C PRO A 494 -40.08 -3.24 8.58
N ASN A 495 -40.09 -4.47 8.08
CA ASN A 495 -39.01 -5.09 7.28
C ASN A 495 -37.67 -5.15 8.01
N ALA A 496 -37.67 -5.56 9.28
CA ALA A 496 -36.48 -5.78 10.10
C ALA A 496 -36.28 -7.27 10.39
N ASN A 497 -35.09 -7.80 10.12
CA ASN A 497 -34.69 -9.17 10.44
C ASN A 497 -33.66 -9.27 11.58
N SER A 498 -32.89 -8.20 11.81
CA SER A 498 -31.99 -8.07 12.95
C SER A 498 -31.85 -6.64 13.42
N VAL A 499 -31.45 -6.44 14.67
CA VAL A 499 -31.31 -5.13 15.32
C VAL A 499 -30.07 -5.10 16.22
N ALA A 500 -29.42 -3.95 16.32
CA ALA A 500 -28.34 -3.69 17.26
C ALA A 500 -28.38 -2.24 17.76
N TRP A 501 -28.25 -2.06 19.08
CA TRP A 501 -28.07 -0.73 19.67
C TRP A 501 -26.62 -0.27 19.56
N ASN A 502 -26.43 1.03 19.44
CA ASN A 502 -25.11 1.62 19.55
C ASN A 502 -24.60 1.47 21.00
N THR A 503 -23.39 0.93 21.13
CA THR A 503 -22.81 0.68 22.45
C THR A 503 -22.28 1.94 23.15
N GLN A 504 -22.15 3.07 22.45
CA GLN A 504 -21.64 4.35 22.97
C GLN A 504 -22.73 5.43 23.07
N CYS A 505 -23.81 5.32 22.30
CA CYS A 505 -24.90 6.31 22.25
C CYS A 505 -26.25 5.65 22.57
N GLU A 506 -26.97 6.23 23.54
CA GLU A 506 -28.21 5.66 24.08
C GLU A 506 -29.36 5.64 23.07
N ASP A 507 -29.45 6.66 22.24
CA ASP A 507 -30.63 6.92 21.40
C ASP A 507 -30.45 6.45 19.97
N MET A 508 -29.43 5.64 19.68
CA MET A 508 -29.14 5.23 18.31
C MET A 508 -29.10 3.72 18.15
N LEU A 509 -29.82 3.22 17.15
CA LEU A 509 -29.84 1.82 16.78
C LEU A 509 -29.75 1.66 15.27
N CYS A 510 -29.37 0.46 14.85
CA CYS A 510 -29.49 0.04 13.47
C CYS A 510 -30.25 -1.28 13.36
N PHE A 511 -30.92 -1.47 12.24
CA PHE A 511 -31.59 -2.72 11.90
C PHE A 511 -31.43 -3.00 10.41
N SER A 512 -31.38 -4.28 10.05
CA SER A 512 -31.35 -4.69 8.64
C SER A 512 -32.64 -5.38 8.27
N GLY A 513 -32.97 -5.35 6.98
CA GLY A 513 -34.02 -6.17 6.39
C GLY A 513 -34.47 -5.61 5.04
N GLY A 514 -35.11 -6.46 4.23
CA GLY A 514 -35.48 -6.11 2.85
C GLY A 514 -34.30 -5.76 1.93
N GLY A 515 -33.05 -6.15 2.28
CA GLY A 515 -31.84 -5.77 1.53
C GLY A 515 -31.28 -4.38 1.85
N TYR A 516 -31.74 -3.77 2.95
CA TYR A 516 -31.30 -2.45 3.41
C TYR A 516 -30.77 -2.51 4.85
N LEU A 517 -29.77 -1.66 5.10
CA LEU A 517 -29.35 -1.20 6.41
C LEU A 517 -30.13 0.06 6.75
N ASN A 518 -30.77 0.05 7.92
CA ASN A 518 -31.56 1.16 8.43
C ASN A 518 -30.91 1.67 9.71
N ILE A 519 -30.71 2.98 9.80
CA ILE A 519 -30.08 3.65 10.94
C ILE A 519 -31.08 4.67 11.46
N LYS A 520 -31.36 4.60 12.75
CA LYS A 520 -32.36 5.46 13.39
C LYS A 520 -31.80 6.05 14.67
N ALA A 521 -31.90 7.37 14.79
CA ALA A 521 -31.66 8.11 16.02
C ALA A 521 -33.02 8.50 16.61
N SER A 522 -33.31 8.06 17.84
CA SER A 522 -34.54 8.37 18.58
C SER A 522 -35.80 8.18 17.71
N THR A 523 -36.73 9.13 17.74
CA THR A 523 -37.97 9.14 16.93
C THR A 523 -37.79 9.77 15.55
N PHE A 524 -36.56 10.05 15.11
CA PHE A 524 -36.32 10.72 13.82
C PHE A 524 -36.55 9.77 12.62
N PRO A 525 -36.68 10.32 11.40
CA PRO A 525 -36.76 9.54 10.18
C PRO A 525 -35.55 8.61 10.00
N VAL A 526 -35.81 7.40 9.49
CA VAL A 526 -34.78 6.38 9.28
C VAL A 526 -33.91 6.72 8.09
N HIS A 527 -32.59 6.67 8.27
CA HIS A 527 -31.64 6.72 7.16
C HIS A 527 -31.42 5.31 6.58
N ARG A 528 -31.52 5.16 5.25
CA ARG A 528 -31.47 3.87 4.57
C ARG A 528 -30.28 3.77 3.63
N GLN A 529 -29.57 2.64 3.69
CA GLN A 529 -28.45 2.30 2.82
C GLN A 529 -28.62 0.87 2.29
N LYS A 530 -28.27 0.59 1.03
CA LYS A 530 -28.31 -0.78 0.51
C LYS A 530 -27.24 -1.64 1.21
N LEU A 531 -27.63 -2.82 1.68
CA LEU A 531 -26.74 -3.74 2.37
C LEU A 531 -27.15 -5.19 2.09
N GLN A 532 -26.18 -6.04 1.78
CA GLN A 532 -26.38 -7.49 1.78
C GLN A 532 -25.96 -8.06 3.13
N GLY A 533 -26.83 -8.85 3.75
CA GLY A 533 -26.58 -9.49 5.05
C GLY A 533 -27.45 -8.93 6.16
N PHE A 534 -27.03 -9.15 7.41
CA PHE A 534 -27.74 -8.69 8.59
C PHE A 534 -26.80 -8.01 9.60
N VAL A 535 -27.33 -7.03 10.33
CA VAL A 535 -26.55 -6.33 11.37
C VAL A 535 -26.35 -7.24 12.58
N VAL A 536 -25.13 -7.24 13.11
CA VAL A 536 -24.74 -8.02 14.29
C VAL A 536 -24.25 -7.14 15.44
N GLY A 537 -23.84 -5.90 15.17
CA GLY A 537 -23.42 -4.96 16.21
C GLY A 537 -23.27 -3.53 15.72
N TYR A 538 -23.32 -2.57 16.65
CA TYR A 538 -23.11 -1.15 16.39
C TYR A 538 -22.23 -0.55 17.49
N ASN A 539 -21.05 -0.04 17.13
CA ASN A 539 -20.10 0.54 18.07
C ASN A 539 -19.52 1.84 17.51
N GLY A 540 -19.78 2.97 18.20
CA GLY A 540 -19.31 4.28 17.76
C GLY A 540 -19.90 4.65 16.41
N SER A 541 -19.07 5.02 15.44
CA SER A 541 -19.46 5.31 14.06
C SER A 541 -19.53 4.07 13.15
N LYS A 542 -19.29 2.86 13.65
CA LYS A 542 -19.19 1.64 12.82
C LYS A 542 -20.31 0.63 13.11
N ILE A 543 -20.97 0.17 12.04
CA ILE A 543 -21.94 -0.92 12.08
C ILE A 543 -21.29 -2.18 11.51
N PHE A 544 -21.42 -3.29 12.22
CA PHE A 544 -20.90 -4.58 11.81
C PHE A 544 -22.01 -5.42 11.16
N CYS A 545 -21.79 -5.82 9.92
CA CYS A 545 -22.74 -6.55 9.10
C CYS A 545 -22.17 -7.92 8.72
N LEU A 546 -22.95 -8.99 8.91
CA LEU A 546 -22.56 -10.35 8.53
C LEU A 546 -23.29 -10.75 7.26
N HIS A 547 -22.52 -11.09 6.22
CA HIS A 547 -23.03 -11.63 4.97
C HIS A 547 -22.41 -13.00 4.70
N VAL A 548 -23.23 -14.06 4.75
CA VAL A 548 -22.80 -15.45 4.61
C VAL A 548 -21.69 -15.81 5.61
N PHE A 549 -20.41 -15.71 5.24
CA PHE A 549 -19.25 -16.01 6.09
C PHE A 549 -18.36 -14.78 6.34
N SER A 550 -18.61 -13.64 5.69
CA SER A 550 -17.79 -12.44 5.78
C SER A 550 -18.47 -11.36 6.64
N ILE A 551 -17.69 -10.75 7.53
CA ILE A 551 -18.11 -9.58 8.29
C ILE A 551 -17.55 -8.33 7.64
N SER A 552 -18.38 -7.30 7.50
CA SER A 552 -17.98 -5.96 7.03
C SER A 552 -18.26 -4.92 8.10
N ALA A 553 -17.40 -3.91 8.18
CA ALA A 553 -17.62 -2.72 8.99
C ALA A 553 -18.08 -1.59 8.05
N VAL A 554 -19.28 -1.08 8.27
CA VAL A 554 -19.86 0.05 7.54
C VAL A 554 -19.71 1.29 8.41
N GLU A 555 -19.07 2.31 7.88
CA GLU A 555 -18.92 3.61 8.54
C GLU A 555 -20.17 4.46 8.32
N VAL A 556 -20.68 5.05 9.41
CA VAL A 556 -21.93 5.80 9.42
C VAL A 556 -21.62 7.29 9.58
N PRO A 557 -21.96 8.14 8.60
CA PRO A 557 -21.84 9.59 8.76
C PRO A 557 -22.85 10.09 9.81
N GLN A 558 -22.37 10.80 10.83
CA GLN A 558 -23.19 11.24 11.97
C GLN A 558 -23.73 12.66 11.83
N SER A 559 -23.42 13.38 10.74
CA SER A 559 -23.87 14.77 10.55
C SER A 559 -25.39 14.87 10.45
N ALA A 560 -26.04 13.98 9.68
CA ALA A 560 -27.50 14.00 9.53
C ALA A 560 -28.27 13.83 10.85
N PRO A 561 -27.99 12.81 11.70
CA PRO A 561 -28.65 12.72 13.01
C PRO A 561 -28.28 13.88 13.94
N MET A 562 -27.07 14.44 13.85
CA MET A 562 -26.69 15.62 14.66
C MET A 562 -27.59 16.83 14.35
N TYR A 563 -27.78 17.19 13.07
CA TYR A 563 -28.65 18.32 12.69
C TYR A 563 -30.10 18.10 13.13
N GLN A 564 -30.60 16.86 13.10
CA GLN A 564 -31.95 16.56 13.60
C GLN A 564 -32.13 16.89 15.09
N TYR A 565 -31.10 16.72 15.92
CA TYR A 565 -31.12 17.15 17.32
C TYR A 565 -30.95 18.67 17.47
N LEU A 566 -30.12 19.30 16.64
CA LEU A 566 -29.93 20.76 16.62
C LEU A 566 -31.22 21.51 16.28
N ASP A 567 -31.97 21.06 15.27
CA ASP A 567 -33.26 21.66 14.88
C ASP A 567 -34.27 21.69 16.03
N ARG A 568 -34.13 20.77 16.99
CA ARG A 568 -34.97 20.68 18.20
C ARG A 568 -34.37 21.37 19.43
N LYS A 569 -33.23 22.05 19.29
CA LYS A 569 -32.46 22.69 20.37
C LYS A 569 -32.01 21.71 21.46
N LEU A 570 -31.77 20.45 21.09
CA LEU A 570 -31.26 19.39 21.97
C LEU A 570 -29.73 19.30 21.86
N PHE A 571 -29.05 20.31 22.40
CA PHE A 571 -27.61 20.50 22.18
C PHE A 571 -26.74 19.41 22.82
N LYS A 572 -27.12 18.90 24.00
CA LYS A 572 -26.35 17.86 24.71
C LYS A 572 -26.35 16.55 23.93
N GLU A 573 -27.49 16.18 23.36
CA GLU A 573 -27.68 15.00 22.53
C GLU A 573 -26.95 15.16 21.20
N ALA A 574 -27.05 16.34 20.57
CA ALA A 574 -26.30 16.66 19.35
C ALA A 574 -24.77 16.54 19.57
N TYR A 575 -24.27 17.03 20.72
CA TYR A 575 -22.86 16.90 21.11
C TYR A 575 -22.43 15.44 21.27
N GLN A 576 -23.27 14.60 21.89
CA GLN A 576 -22.99 13.16 22.03
C GLN A 576 -22.88 12.47 20.67
N ILE A 577 -23.75 12.81 19.71
CA ILE A 577 -23.69 12.30 18.33
C ILE A 577 -22.42 12.81 17.63
N ALA A 578 -22.09 14.08 17.78
CA ALA A 578 -20.89 14.70 17.21
C ALA A 578 -19.60 14.00 17.71
N CYS A 579 -19.54 13.60 18.98
CA CYS A 579 -18.43 12.84 19.54
C CYS A 579 -18.19 11.47 18.88
N LEU A 580 -19.20 10.88 18.22
CA LEU A 580 -19.04 9.60 17.50
C LEU A 580 -18.27 9.78 16.18
N GLY A 581 -18.27 10.99 15.63
CA GLY A 581 -17.51 11.35 14.42
C GLY A 581 -18.33 12.21 13.44
N VAL A 582 -18.08 13.52 13.46
CA VAL A 582 -18.58 14.51 12.48
C VAL A 582 -17.42 15.39 12.00
N THR A 583 -17.67 16.21 10.97
CA THR A 583 -16.65 17.08 10.39
C THR A 583 -16.36 18.30 11.28
N ASP A 584 -15.21 18.96 11.08
CA ASP A 584 -14.88 20.18 11.84
C ASP A 584 -15.85 21.34 11.55
N THR A 585 -16.45 21.37 10.35
CA THR A 585 -17.52 22.31 10.02
C THR A 585 -18.78 22.03 10.82
N ASP A 586 -19.18 20.76 10.93
CA ASP A 586 -20.34 20.36 11.75
C ASP A 586 -20.13 20.69 13.23
N TRP A 587 -18.90 20.55 13.75
CA TRP A 587 -18.54 20.95 15.11
C TRP A 587 -18.68 22.45 15.35
N ARG A 588 -18.34 23.29 14.36
CA ARG A 588 -18.55 24.74 14.44
C ARG A 588 -20.03 25.10 14.46
N GLU A 589 -20.83 24.51 13.58
CA GLU A 589 -22.28 24.76 13.54
C GLU A 589 -22.95 24.36 14.87
N LEU A 590 -22.60 23.19 15.42
CA LEU A 590 -23.06 22.77 16.76
C LEU A 590 -22.67 23.78 17.85
N ALA A 591 -21.43 24.28 17.81
CA ALA A 591 -20.93 25.24 18.80
C ALA A 591 -21.68 26.58 18.72
N MET A 592 -21.95 27.05 17.50
CA MET A 592 -22.65 28.31 17.22
C MET A 592 -24.13 28.23 17.61
N GLU A 593 -24.83 27.19 17.20
CA GLU A 593 -26.25 26.97 17.56
C GLU A 593 -26.43 26.79 19.08
N ALA A 594 -25.50 26.09 19.75
CA ALA A 594 -25.53 25.96 21.21
C ALA A 594 -25.24 27.31 21.91
N LEU A 595 -24.37 28.14 21.34
CA LEU A 595 -24.06 29.47 21.87
C LEU A 595 -25.24 30.44 21.72
N GLU A 596 -25.89 30.47 20.56
CA GLU A 596 -27.14 31.23 20.34
C GLU A 596 -28.29 30.71 21.21
N GLY A 597 -28.32 29.40 21.46
CA GLY A 597 -29.23 28.75 22.40
C GLY A 597 -28.91 29.00 23.88
N LEU A 598 -27.86 29.77 24.19
CA LEU A 598 -27.36 30.06 25.55
C LEU A 598 -26.96 28.80 26.35
N ASP A 599 -26.65 27.69 25.68
CA ASP A 599 -26.08 26.47 26.30
C ASP A 599 -24.55 26.50 26.26
N PHE A 600 -23.99 27.35 27.13
CA PHE A 600 -22.56 27.65 27.19
C PHE A 600 -21.68 26.41 27.46
N GLU A 601 -22.17 25.42 28.20
CA GLU A 601 -21.42 24.19 28.51
C GLU A 601 -21.15 23.36 27.25
N THR A 602 -22.16 23.19 26.40
CA THR A 602 -22.02 22.44 25.14
C THR A 602 -21.20 23.23 24.13
N ALA A 603 -21.49 24.53 23.99
CA ALA A 603 -20.75 25.43 23.11
C ALA A 603 -19.25 25.45 23.46
N LYS A 604 -18.90 25.58 24.75
CA LYS A 604 -17.52 25.57 25.24
C LYS A 604 -16.79 24.28 24.88
N LYS A 605 -17.42 23.12 25.10
CA LYS A 605 -16.83 21.82 24.75
C LYS A 605 -16.62 21.67 23.24
N ALA A 606 -17.54 22.18 22.43
CA ALA A 606 -17.42 22.16 20.97
C ALA A 606 -16.32 23.11 20.48
N PHE A 607 -16.24 24.34 20.99
CA PHE A 607 -15.18 25.30 20.64
C PHE A 607 -13.79 24.87 21.12
N ILE A 608 -13.67 24.17 22.26
CA ILE A 608 -12.41 23.51 22.67
C ILE A 608 -11.96 22.50 21.62
N ARG A 609 -12.90 21.71 21.07
CA ARG A 609 -12.59 20.69 20.06
C ARG A 609 -12.12 21.33 18.74
N VAL A 610 -12.76 22.43 18.34
CA VAL A 610 -12.44 23.23 17.14
C VAL A 610 -11.19 24.12 17.33
N GLN A 611 -10.78 24.36 18.58
CA GLN A 611 -9.69 25.26 18.97
C GLN A 611 -9.96 26.74 18.65
N ASP A 612 -11.21 27.19 18.79
CA ASP A 612 -11.57 28.60 18.61
C ASP A 612 -11.48 29.38 19.93
N LEU A 613 -10.35 30.05 20.16
CA LEU A 613 -10.07 30.79 21.39
C LEU A 613 -10.99 32.00 21.58
N ARG A 614 -11.46 32.63 20.50
CA ARG A 614 -12.26 33.88 20.57
C ARG A 614 -13.59 33.64 21.28
N TYR A 615 -14.28 32.57 20.88
CA TYR A 615 -15.56 32.21 21.49
C TYR A 615 -15.37 31.61 22.89
N LEU A 616 -14.24 30.99 23.19
CA LEU A 616 -13.93 30.51 24.55
C LEU A 616 -13.70 31.66 25.54
N GLU A 617 -13.01 32.72 25.12
CA GLU A 617 -12.85 33.95 25.90
C GLU A 617 -14.20 34.63 26.15
N LEU A 618 -15.04 34.72 25.11
CA LEU A 618 -16.41 35.25 25.24
C LEU A 618 -17.23 34.45 26.25
N ILE A 619 -17.26 33.12 26.12
CA ILE A 619 -18.00 32.24 27.04
C ILE A 619 -17.46 32.40 28.47
N SER A 620 -16.14 32.45 28.66
CA SER A 620 -15.54 32.68 29.98
C SER A 620 -15.95 34.02 30.58
N SER A 621 -15.96 35.09 29.77
CA SER A 621 -16.43 36.42 30.17
C SER A 621 -17.91 36.41 30.59
N ILE A 622 -18.77 35.74 29.81
CA ILE A 622 -20.20 35.60 30.12
C ILE A 622 -20.40 34.76 31.39
N GLU A 623 -19.69 33.65 31.56
CA GLU A 623 -19.74 32.81 32.76
C GLU A 623 -19.30 33.57 34.03
N GLU A 624 -18.24 34.40 33.94
CA GLU A 624 -17.80 35.26 35.03
C GLU A 624 -18.83 36.33 35.39
N ARG A 625 -19.42 37.00 34.38
CA ARG A 625 -20.47 38.00 34.58
C ARG A 625 -21.71 37.38 35.22
N LYS A 626 -22.09 36.17 34.80
CA LYS A 626 -23.17 35.38 35.41
C LYS A 626 -22.88 35.00 36.87
N LYS A 627 -21.63 34.68 37.21
CA LYS A 627 -21.20 34.45 38.61
C LYS A 627 -21.25 35.71 39.47
N ARG A 628 -21.05 36.89 38.86
CA ARG A 628 -21.17 38.21 39.53
C ARG A 628 -22.61 38.70 39.69
N GLY A 629 -23.60 37.94 39.21
CA GLY A 629 -25.03 38.21 39.41
C GLY A 629 -25.74 38.82 38.19
N GLU A 630 -25.07 38.96 37.05
CA GLU A 630 -25.70 39.46 35.81
C GLU A 630 -26.54 38.35 35.15
N THR A 631 -27.83 38.62 34.94
CA THR A 631 -28.80 37.63 34.43
C THR A 631 -29.54 38.08 33.18
N ASN A 632 -29.10 39.18 32.55
CA ASN A 632 -29.75 39.73 31.37
C ASN A 632 -29.40 38.91 30.12
N ASN A 633 -30.28 37.98 29.76
CA ASN A 633 -30.11 37.13 28.57
C ASN A 633 -30.01 37.94 27.26
N ASP A 634 -30.65 39.10 27.18
CA ASP A 634 -30.57 39.97 25.99
C ASP A 634 -29.18 40.58 25.83
N LEU A 635 -28.52 40.91 26.94
CA LEU A 635 -27.16 41.44 26.93
C LEU A 635 -26.16 40.36 26.51
N PHE A 636 -26.29 39.14 27.05
CA PHE A 636 -25.44 38.02 26.64
C PHE A 636 -25.64 37.64 25.17
N LEU A 637 -26.88 37.68 24.67
CA LEU A 637 -27.15 37.45 23.26
C LEU A 637 -26.63 38.59 22.37
N ALA A 638 -26.63 39.84 22.86
CA ALA A 638 -26.01 40.98 22.18
C ALA A 638 -24.49 40.81 22.04
N ASP A 639 -23.83 40.33 23.09
CA ASP A 639 -22.40 39.99 23.04
C ASP A 639 -22.12 38.84 22.07
N VAL A 640 -22.98 37.82 22.04
CA VAL A 640 -22.84 36.71 21.07
C VAL A 640 -22.99 37.25 19.64
N PHE A 641 -24.04 38.02 19.36
CA PHE A 641 -24.29 38.57 18.02
C PHE A 641 -23.23 39.58 17.57
N SER A 642 -22.59 40.32 18.48
CA SER A 642 -21.47 41.19 18.13
C SER A 642 -20.26 40.36 17.66
N TYR A 643 -19.96 39.25 18.34
CA TYR A 643 -18.88 38.34 17.93
C TYR A 643 -19.18 37.59 16.62
N GLN A 644 -20.46 37.31 16.33
CA GLN A 644 -20.90 36.68 15.08
C GLN A 644 -20.92 37.62 13.87
N GLY A 645 -20.81 38.94 14.09
CA GLY A 645 -20.95 39.95 13.03
C GLY A 645 -22.38 40.41 12.75
N LYS A 646 -23.38 40.00 13.56
CA LYS A 646 -24.78 40.44 13.49
C LYS A 646 -25.00 41.77 14.22
N PHE A 647 -24.23 42.79 13.85
CA PHE A 647 -24.08 44.04 14.63
C PHE A 647 -25.37 44.85 14.82
N HIS A 648 -26.28 44.85 13.84
CA HIS A 648 -27.56 45.56 13.95
C HIS A 648 -28.52 44.89 14.94
N GLU A 649 -28.50 43.56 15.04
CA GLU A 649 -29.30 42.81 16.01
C GLU A 649 -28.69 42.95 17.41
N ALA A 650 -27.36 42.92 17.52
CA ALA A 650 -26.63 43.22 18.75
C ALA A 650 -26.94 44.63 19.29
N ALA A 651 -26.87 45.67 18.44
CA ALA A 651 -27.17 47.05 18.83
C ALA A 651 -28.60 47.23 19.35
N LYS A 652 -29.58 46.58 18.72
CA LYS A 652 -30.98 46.58 19.18
C LYS A 652 -31.12 45.92 20.56
N LEU A 653 -30.40 44.82 20.80
CA LEU A 653 -30.39 44.13 22.09
C LEU A 653 -29.63 44.92 23.18
N TYR A 654 -28.52 45.59 22.85
CA TYR A 654 -27.83 46.52 23.75
C TYR A 654 -28.72 47.71 24.14
N LYS A 655 -29.46 48.27 23.18
CA LYS A 655 -30.45 49.32 23.45
C LYS A 655 -31.59 48.82 24.34
N ARG A 656 -32.14 47.63 24.04
CA ARG A 656 -33.22 47.00 24.84
C ARG A 656 -32.79 46.65 26.26
N SER A 657 -31.51 46.34 26.45
CA SER A 657 -30.89 46.08 27.76
C SER A 657 -30.39 47.34 28.49
N GLY A 658 -30.58 48.54 27.93
CA GLY A 658 -30.23 49.81 28.56
C GLY A 658 -28.76 50.23 28.46
N HIS A 659 -27.97 49.58 27.59
CA HIS A 659 -26.53 49.80 27.43
C HIS A 659 -26.21 50.48 26.09
N GLU A 660 -26.76 51.68 25.86
CA GLU A 660 -26.57 52.43 24.60
C GLU A 660 -25.11 52.83 24.34
N ASN A 661 -24.32 53.04 25.40
CA ASN A 661 -22.89 53.32 25.29
C ASN A 661 -22.11 52.15 24.68
N LEU A 662 -22.48 50.90 24.99
CA LEU A 662 -21.85 49.72 24.39
C LEU A 662 -22.19 49.60 22.89
N ALA A 663 -23.40 50.01 22.49
CA ALA A 663 -23.77 50.07 21.07
C ALA A 663 -23.01 51.20 20.34
N LEU A 664 -22.83 52.35 20.98
CA LEU A 664 -22.04 53.47 20.44
C LEU A 664 -20.57 53.08 20.29
N GLU A 665 -19.95 52.52 21.32
CA GLU A 665 -18.58 52.01 21.29
C GLU A 665 -18.41 50.95 20.21
N MET A 666 -19.30 49.94 20.18
CA MET A 666 -19.32 48.91 19.16
C MET A 666 -19.40 49.50 17.76
N TYR A 667 -20.32 50.44 17.49
CA TYR A 667 -20.41 51.05 16.15
C TYR A 667 -19.23 51.95 15.82
N THR A 668 -18.63 52.64 16.79
CA THR A 668 -17.41 53.43 16.55
C THR A 668 -16.19 52.55 16.28
N ASP A 669 -16.02 51.44 17.01
CA ASP A 669 -14.93 50.48 16.81
C ASP A 669 -15.11 49.70 15.51
N LEU A 670 -16.37 49.41 15.15
CA LEU A 670 -16.76 48.80 13.89
C LEU A 670 -16.97 49.80 12.77
N CYS A 671 -16.52 51.05 12.93
CA CYS A 671 -16.37 51.94 11.78
C CYS A 671 -17.71 52.45 11.19
N MET A 672 -18.83 52.24 11.89
CA MET A 672 -20.19 52.52 11.45
C MET A 672 -20.66 53.89 11.97
N PHE A 673 -19.97 54.96 11.57
CA PHE A 673 -20.18 56.29 12.14
C PHE A 673 -21.54 56.92 11.86
N GLU A 674 -22.21 56.54 10.78
CA GLU A 674 -23.57 57.00 10.50
C GLU A 674 -24.56 56.46 11.54
N TYR A 675 -24.47 55.16 11.85
CA TYR A 675 -25.29 54.55 12.90
C TYR A 675 -24.84 54.96 14.31
N ALA A 676 -23.55 55.26 14.52
CA ALA A 676 -23.06 55.79 15.80
C ALA A 676 -23.62 57.18 16.12
N LYS A 677 -23.90 58.01 15.10
CA LYS A 677 -24.51 59.35 15.30
C LYS A 677 -25.91 59.27 15.92
N ASP A 678 -26.66 58.20 15.67
CA ASP A 678 -28.01 57.99 16.23
C ASP A 678 -28.00 57.72 17.75
N PHE A 679 -26.82 57.50 18.34
CA PHE A 679 -26.61 57.26 19.77
C PHE A 679 -25.84 58.41 20.47
N LEU A 680 -25.57 59.55 19.79
CA LEU A 680 -24.92 60.74 20.37
C LEU A 680 -25.95 61.74 20.97
N GLY A 681 -25.68 62.25 22.19
CA GLY A 681 -26.45 63.33 22.79
C GLY A 681 -26.17 64.68 22.12
N SER A 682 -27.20 65.45 21.79
CA SER A 682 -27.07 66.69 21.01
C SER A 682 -26.30 67.81 21.74
N GLY A 683 -25.05 68.12 21.33
CA GLY A 683 -24.51 69.49 21.45
C GLY A 683 -23.07 69.76 21.91
N ASP A 684 -22.18 68.78 22.14
CA ASP A 684 -20.84 69.08 22.70
C ASP A 684 -19.72 69.28 21.61
N PRO A 685 -19.13 70.48 21.43
CA PRO A 685 -18.13 70.76 20.39
C PRO A 685 -16.82 69.99 20.58
N LYS A 686 -16.52 69.61 21.82
CA LYS A 686 -15.34 68.83 22.18
C LYS A 686 -15.48 67.39 21.70
N GLU A 687 -16.64 66.76 21.95
CA GLU A 687 -16.95 65.41 21.46
C GLU A 687 -17.07 65.38 19.94
N THR A 688 -17.49 66.48 19.32
CA THR A 688 -17.55 66.63 17.85
C THR A 688 -16.16 66.74 17.21
N LYS A 689 -15.24 67.54 17.79
CA LYS A 689 -13.84 67.58 17.35
C LYS A 689 -13.14 66.23 17.59
N MET A 690 -13.44 65.56 18.70
CA MET A 690 -12.93 64.22 19.00
C MET A 690 -13.49 63.17 18.04
N LEU A 691 -14.76 63.27 17.63
CA LEU A 691 -15.35 62.43 16.60
C LEU A 691 -14.73 62.71 15.23
N ILE A 692 -14.45 63.97 14.86
CA ILE A 692 -13.79 64.32 13.57
C ILE A 692 -12.33 63.86 13.57
N THR A 693 -11.61 63.98 14.68
CA THR A 693 -10.26 63.43 14.81
C THR A 693 -10.29 61.91 14.82
N LYS A 694 -11.22 61.26 15.53
CA LYS A 694 -11.41 59.80 15.46
C LYS A 694 -11.90 59.34 14.08
N GLN A 695 -12.66 60.16 13.36
CA GLN A 695 -13.11 59.92 11.99
C GLN A 695 -11.97 60.17 11.00
N ALA A 696 -11.04 61.08 11.28
CA ALA A 696 -9.81 61.27 10.51
C ALA A 696 -8.79 60.15 10.80
N ASP A 697 -8.64 59.74 12.07
CA ASP A 697 -7.85 58.58 12.49
C ASP A 697 -8.46 57.30 11.92
N TRP A 698 -9.78 57.23 11.84
CA TRP A 698 -10.48 56.14 11.19
C TRP A 698 -10.36 56.17 9.68
N ALA A 699 -10.53 57.32 9.03
CA ALA A 699 -10.33 57.46 7.59
C ALA A 699 -8.87 57.12 7.24
N ARG A 700 -7.92 57.47 8.12
CA ARG A 700 -6.53 57.01 8.08
C ARG A 700 -6.42 55.49 8.25
N ASN A 701 -7.13 54.89 9.22
CA ASN A 701 -7.10 53.44 9.51
C ASN A 701 -7.81 52.58 8.45
N ILE A 702 -8.91 53.06 7.86
CA ILE A 702 -9.69 52.46 6.76
C ILE A 702 -9.01 52.72 5.41
N LYS A 703 -7.90 53.45 5.40
CA LYS A 703 -7.13 53.78 4.19
C LYS A 703 -7.96 54.58 3.18
N GLU A 704 -8.85 55.45 3.67
CA GLU A 704 -9.41 56.61 2.95
C GLU A 704 -8.63 57.85 3.35
N PRO A 705 -7.38 57.93 2.96
CA PRO A 705 -6.46 58.78 3.68
C PRO A 705 -6.66 60.20 3.14
N LYS A 706 -7.12 60.40 1.90
CA LYS A 706 -7.32 61.72 1.29
C LYS A 706 -8.36 62.53 2.06
N ALA A 707 -9.47 61.88 2.40
CA ALA A 707 -10.45 62.44 3.32
C ALA A 707 -9.81 62.71 4.69
N ALA A 708 -9.02 61.76 5.23
CA ALA A 708 -8.28 61.99 6.48
C ALA A 708 -7.35 63.20 6.41
N VAL A 709 -6.59 63.38 5.32
CA VAL A 709 -5.64 64.48 5.12
C VAL A 709 -6.36 65.79 4.91
N GLU A 710 -7.45 65.82 4.16
CA GLU A 710 -8.31 67.00 4.08
C GLU A 710 -8.90 67.34 5.47
N MET A 711 -9.28 66.33 6.25
CA MET A 711 -9.76 66.47 7.63
C MET A 711 -8.63 66.89 8.60
N TYR A 712 -7.37 66.47 8.41
CA TYR A 712 -6.21 66.88 9.22
C TYR A 712 -5.68 68.25 8.81
N ILE A 713 -5.70 68.59 7.52
CA ILE A 713 -5.37 69.92 6.99
C ILE A 713 -6.41 70.93 7.47
N SER A 714 -7.71 70.59 7.43
CA SER A 714 -8.77 71.45 8.00
C SER A 714 -8.73 71.53 9.53
N ALA A 715 -8.14 70.54 10.19
CA ALA A 715 -7.80 70.60 11.62
C ALA A 715 -6.47 71.33 11.94
N GLY A 716 -5.68 71.74 10.93
CA GLY A 716 -4.46 72.56 11.07
C GLY A 716 -3.14 71.80 11.30
N GLU A 717 -3.08 70.49 11.03
CA GLU A 717 -1.96 69.62 11.41
C GLU A 717 -1.11 69.19 10.18
N HIS A 718 -0.24 70.08 9.67
CA HIS A 718 0.54 69.85 8.44
C HIS A 718 1.58 68.73 8.53
N VAL A 719 2.21 68.53 9.69
CA VAL A 719 3.16 67.44 9.89
C VAL A 719 2.42 66.10 9.80
N LYS A 720 1.28 65.96 10.50
CA LYS A 720 0.42 64.76 10.37
C LYS A 720 -0.09 64.59 8.94
N ALA A 721 -0.42 65.68 8.25
CA ALA A 721 -0.80 65.62 6.83
C ALA A 721 0.35 65.17 5.92
N ILE A 722 1.58 65.67 6.10
CA ILE A 722 2.77 65.27 5.32
C ILE A 722 3.18 63.83 5.67
N GLU A 723 3.10 63.44 6.95
CA GLU A 723 3.30 62.07 7.40
C GLU A 723 2.25 61.15 6.79
N ILE A 724 0.98 61.55 6.73
CA ILE A 724 -0.06 60.73 6.11
C ILE A 724 0.09 60.71 4.60
N CYS A 725 0.32 61.83 3.92
CA CYS A 725 0.62 61.85 2.48
C CYS A 725 1.89 61.04 2.16
N GLY A 726 2.90 61.15 3.01
CA GLY A 726 4.20 60.48 3.01
C GLY A 726 4.13 58.99 3.29
N ASP A 727 3.22 58.57 4.15
CA ASP A 727 2.94 57.17 4.46
C ASP A 727 1.98 56.55 3.43
N HIS A 728 1.13 57.35 2.78
CA HIS A 728 0.17 56.89 1.76
C HIS A 728 0.65 57.03 0.32
N GLY A 729 1.86 57.53 0.09
CA GLY A 729 2.43 57.57 -1.25
C GLY A 729 1.79 58.57 -2.20
N TRP A 730 1.17 59.62 -1.68
CA TRP A 730 0.57 60.62 -2.57
C TRP A 730 1.58 61.63 -3.01
N VAL A 731 2.33 61.20 -4.00
CA VAL A 731 3.38 61.96 -4.63
C VAL A 731 2.83 63.30 -5.13
N ASP A 732 1.66 63.34 -5.77
CA ASP A 732 1.07 64.60 -6.27
C ASP A 732 0.72 65.59 -5.15
N MET A 733 0.11 65.12 -4.05
CA MET A 733 -0.19 65.97 -2.89
C MET A 733 1.08 66.38 -2.14
N LEU A 734 2.09 65.50 -2.05
CA LEU A 734 3.39 65.84 -1.49
C LEU A 734 4.17 66.82 -2.37
N ILE A 735 4.05 66.70 -3.69
CA ILE A 735 4.60 67.64 -4.67
C ILE A 735 3.88 68.98 -4.50
N ASP A 736 2.56 68.98 -4.40
CA ASP A 736 1.77 70.19 -4.19
C ASP A 736 2.08 70.85 -2.86
N ILE A 737 2.23 70.06 -1.78
CA ILE A 737 2.68 70.54 -0.48
C ILE A 737 4.12 71.07 -0.59
N ALA A 738 5.07 70.31 -1.14
CA ALA A 738 6.49 70.71 -1.30
C ALA A 738 6.72 71.89 -2.24
N ARG A 739 5.81 72.14 -3.19
CA ARG A 739 5.81 73.31 -4.07
C ARG A 739 5.13 74.52 -3.42
N LYS A 740 4.13 74.31 -2.55
CA LYS A 740 3.46 75.37 -1.76
C LYS A 740 4.27 75.81 -0.53
N LEU A 741 5.10 74.92 0.01
CA LEU A 741 6.05 75.20 1.09
C LEU A 741 7.19 76.11 0.59
N ASP A 742 7.66 77.01 1.46
CA ASP A 742 8.71 77.99 1.13
C ASP A 742 10.12 77.38 1.25
N LYS A 743 11.12 77.90 0.52
CA LYS A 743 12.52 77.45 0.55
C LYS A 743 13.16 77.57 1.95
N ALA A 744 12.60 78.44 2.82
CA ALA A 744 13.01 78.60 4.21
C ALA A 744 12.51 77.46 5.13
N GLU A 745 11.44 76.75 4.77
CA GLU A 745 10.85 75.64 5.54
C GLU A 745 11.62 74.33 5.30
N ARG A 746 12.90 74.35 5.70
CA ARG A 746 13.84 73.25 5.44
C ARG A 746 13.42 71.93 6.08
N GLU A 747 12.72 71.96 7.23
CA GLU A 747 12.26 70.76 7.95
C GLU A 747 11.09 70.08 7.21
N PRO A 748 9.98 70.76 6.87
CA PRO A 748 8.96 70.20 5.97
C PRO A 748 9.48 69.80 4.58
N LEU A 749 10.41 70.56 3.98
CA LEU A 749 10.98 70.24 2.66
C LEU A 749 11.93 69.04 2.68
N LEU A 750 12.75 68.89 3.72
CA LEU A 750 13.56 67.70 3.93
C LEU A 750 12.67 66.50 4.25
N LEU A 751 11.59 66.71 5.01
CA LEU A 751 10.57 65.70 5.28
C LEU A 751 9.88 65.28 3.97
N CYS A 752 9.55 66.22 3.07
CA CYS A 752 9.07 65.92 1.73
C CYS A 752 10.12 65.21 0.87
N ALA A 753 11.40 65.60 0.89
CA ALA A 753 12.46 64.93 0.12
C ALA A 753 12.73 63.51 0.62
N THR A 754 12.68 63.31 1.95
CA THR A 754 12.82 61.99 2.59
C THR A 754 11.58 61.14 2.38
N TYR A 755 10.36 61.70 2.40
CA TYR A 755 9.16 60.99 2.02
C TYR A 755 9.12 60.69 0.51
N LEU A 756 9.51 61.60 -0.38
CA LEU A 756 9.60 61.33 -1.82
C LEU A 756 10.66 60.28 -2.15
N LYS A 757 11.74 60.23 -1.35
CA LYS A 757 12.73 59.15 -1.37
C LYS A 757 12.16 57.84 -0.82
N LYS A 758 11.40 57.88 0.29
CA LYS A 758 10.68 56.73 0.88
C LYS A 758 9.55 56.22 -0.02
N LEU A 759 8.98 57.09 -0.85
CA LEU A 759 7.85 56.83 -1.75
C LEU A 759 8.26 56.56 -3.20
N ASP A 760 9.51 56.17 -3.41
CA ASP A 760 10.04 55.73 -4.70
C ASP A 760 9.79 56.71 -5.85
N SER A 761 9.83 57.99 -5.54
CA SER A 761 9.74 59.09 -6.49
C SER A 761 11.08 59.82 -6.58
N PRO A 762 12.18 59.14 -6.91
CA PRO A 762 13.52 59.69 -6.76
C PRO A 762 13.83 60.72 -7.84
N GLY A 763 13.05 60.83 -8.92
CA GLY A 763 13.15 61.96 -9.85
C GLY A 763 12.73 63.29 -9.20
N TYR A 764 11.64 63.28 -8.43
CA TYR A 764 11.17 64.44 -7.66
C TYR A 764 11.95 64.64 -6.37
N ALA A 765 12.43 63.57 -5.74
CA ALA A 765 13.39 63.68 -4.65
C ALA A 765 14.72 64.25 -5.15
N ALA A 766 15.22 63.81 -6.30
CA ALA A 766 16.38 64.40 -6.97
C ALA A 766 16.12 65.85 -7.36
N GLU A 767 14.93 66.22 -7.85
CA GLU A 767 14.54 67.62 -8.09
C GLU A 767 14.57 68.42 -6.77
N THR A 768 14.12 67.84 -5.67
CA THR A 768 14.12 68.47 -4.34
C THR A 768 15.55 68.59 -3.78
N TYR A 769 16.40 67.57 -3.94
CA TYR A 769 17.83 67.58 -3.57
C TYR A 769 18.65 68.51 -4.48
N LEU A 770 18.29 68.65 -5.76
CA LEU A 770 18.87 69.59 -6.71
C LEU A 770 18.43 71.02 -6.40
N LYS A 771 17.16 71.24 -6.00
CA LYS A 771 16.63 72.52 -5.48
C LYS A 771 17.32 72.94 -4.18
N MET A 772 17.84 71.97 -3.42
CA MET A 772 18.69 72.16 -2.23
C MET A 772 20.20 72.22 -2.53
N GLY A 773 20.68 71.68 -3.66
CA GLY A 773 22.07 71.69 -4.13
C GLY A 773 22.98 70.53 -3.68
N ASP A 774 22.47 69.34 -3.38
CA ASP A 774 23.24 68.24 -2.74
C ASP A 774 23.52 67.03 -3.68
N LEU A 775 24.72 66.98 -4.28
CA LEU A 775 25.15 65.92 -5.22
C LEU A 775 25.53 64.60 -4.56
N LYS A 776 25.98 64.62 -3.30
CA LYS A 776 26.36 63.40 -2.58
C LYS A 776 25.11 62.60 -2.20
N SER A 777 24.09 63.30 -1.69
CA SER A 777 22.78 62.70 -1.44
C SER A 777 22.11 62.22 -2.72
N LEU A 778 22.46 62.77 -3.89
CA LEU A 778 21.96 62.34 -5.20
C LEU A 778 22.60 61.02 -5.68
N VAL A 779 23.93 60.87 -5.63
CA VAL A 779 24.59 59.59 -5.94
C VAL A 779 24.12 58.50 -4.98
N GLN A 780 24.05 58.84 -3.70
CA GLN A 780 23.54 57.92 -2.68
C GLN A 780 22.06 57.60 -2.90
N LEU A 781 21.24 58.56 -3.35
CA LEU A 781 19.85 58.31 -3.77
C LEU A 781 19.80 57.32 -4.93
N HIS A 782 20.58 57.47 -5.99
CA HIS A 782 20.57 56.54 -7.13
C HIS A 782 21.04 55.13 -6.77
N VAL A 783 22.03 55.00 -5.87
CA VAL A 783 22.51 53.72 -5.36
C VAL A 783 21.47 53.07 -4.43
N GLU A 784 20.89 53.82 -3.49
CA GLU A 784 19.85 53.31 -2.59
C GLU A 784 18.54 52.99 -3.32
N THR A 785 18.21 53.74 -4.37
CA THR A 785 17.03 53.50 -5.23
C THR A 785 17.34 52.52 -6.37
N GLN A 786 18.53 51.92 -6.38
CA GLN A 786 18.93 50.85 -7.29
C GLN A 786 18.77 51.22 -8.77
N ARG A 787 18.86 52.51 -9.08
CA ARG A 787 18.86 53.02 -10.45
C ARG A 787 20.25 52.87 -11.02
N TRP A 788 20.65 51.61 -11.19
CA TRP A 788 22.01 51.25 -11.53
C TRP A 788 22.45 51.84 -12.86
N ASP A 789 21.57 51.99 -13.86
CA ASP A 789 21.94 52.64 -15.14
C ASP A 789 22.28 54.13 -14.98
N GLU A 790 21.50 54.87 -14.16
CA GLU A 790 21.78 56.28 -13.84
C GLU A 790 23.03 56.40 -12.95
N ALA A 791 23.21 55.47 -12.01
CA ALA A 791 24.40 55.37 -11.17
C ALA A 791 25.65 54.99 -11.99
N PHE A 792 25.58 54.02 -12.90
CA PHE A 792 26.66 53.62 -13.80
C PHE A 792 26.99 54.75 -14.78
N ALA A 793 26.00 55.47 -15.31
CA ALA A 793 26.23 56.65 -16.14
C ALA A 793 26.93 57.78 -15.36
N LEU A 794 26.59 57.97 -14.07
CA LEU A 794 27.30 58.89 -13.18
C LEU A 794 28.72 58.37 -12.85
N GLY A 795 28.90 57.07 -12.63
CA GLY A 795 30.19 56.43 -12.33
C GLY A 795 31.13 56.27 -13.53
N GLU A 796 30.60 56.25 -14.76
CA GLU A 796 31.38 56.33 -15.99
C GLU A 796 31.85 57.77 -16.24
N LYS A 797 31.01 58.77 -15.92
CA LYS A 797 31.38 60.20 -15.98
C LYS A 797 32.32 60.63 -14.85
N HIS A 798 32.18 59.99 -13.68
CA HIS A 798 32.95 60.27 -12.47
C HIS A 798 33.52 58.95 -11.91
N PRO A 799 34.71 58.51 -12.38
CA PRO A 799 35.33 57.24 -11.99
C PRO A 799 35.60 57.06 -10.48
N GLU A 800 35.61 58.17 -9.73
CA GLU A 800 35.75 58.22 -8.27
C GLU A 800 34.63 57.49 -7.52
N PHE A 801 33.47 57.31 -8.13
CA PHE A 801 32.32 56.60 -7.53
C PHE A 801 32.21 55.12 -7.96
N LYS A 802 33.15 54.55 -8.74
CA LYS A 802 33.05 53.13 -9.18
C LYS A 802 32.98 52.14 -8.02
N ASP A 803 33.74 52.36 -6.95
CA ASP A 803 33.68 51.54 -5.73
C ASP A 803 32.33 51.74 -5.00
N ASP A 804 31.89 53.00 -4.89
CA ASP A 804 30.60 53.40 -4.27
C ASP A 804 29.37 52.88 -5.01
N ILE A 805 29.51 52.42 -6.26
CA ILE A 805 28.41 51.87 -7.07
C ILE A 805 28.50 50.35 -7.17
N TYR A 806 29.64 49.79 -7.58
CA TYR A 806 29.75 48.35 -7.85
C TYR A 806 29.83 47.48 -6.59
N VAL A 807 30.32 48.00 -5.46
CA VAL A 807 30.34 47.25 -4.19
C VAL A 807 28.94 47.15 -3.58
N PRO A 808 28.16 48.24 -3.43
CA PRO A 808 26.76 48.14 -3.01
C PRO A 808 25.92 47.33 -3.99
N TYR A 809 26.20 47.39 -5.30
CA TYR A 809 25.54 46.53 -6.29
C TYR A 809 25.82 45.05 -6.06
N ALA A 810 27.07 44.69 -5.75
CA ALA A 810 27.44 43.31 -5.44
C ALA A 810 26.81 42.83 -4.13
N GLN A 811 26.74 43.68 -3.10
CA GLN A 811 26.06 43.37 -1.84
C GLN A 811 24.55 43.22 -2.04
N TRP A 812 23.93 44.11 -2.81
CA TRP A 812 22.52 44.01 -3.17
C TRP A 812 22.21 42.72 -3.92
N LEU A 813 23.05 42.33 -4.87
CA LEU A 813 22.91 41.03 -5.55
C LEU A 813 23.04 39.86 -4.57
N ALA A 814 23.90 39.95 -3.55
CA ALA A 814 24.05 38.92 -2.53
C ALA A 814 22.84 38.87 -1.56
N GLU A 815 22.31 40.02 -1.14
CA GLU A 815 21.11 40.13 -0.30
C GLU A 815 19.85 39.59 -0.99
N ASN A 816 19.79 39.67 -2.32
CA ASN A 816 18.71 39.10 -3.12
C ASN A 816 18.98 37.66 -3.58
N ASP A 817 19.86 36.93 -2.87
CA ASP A 817 20.25 35.54 -3.15
C ASP A 817 20.84 35.29 -4.55
N ARG A 818 21.18 36.35 -5.30
CA ARG A 818 21.83 36.29 -6.62
C ARG A 818 23.34 36.28 -6.46
N PHE A 819 23.84 35.36 -5.64
CA PHE A 819 25.26 35.32 -5.27
C PHE A 819 26.22 35.12 -6.46
N GLU A 820 25.78 34.45 -7.52
CA GLU A 820 26.55 34.28 -8.76
C GLU A 820 26.78 35.61 -9.49
N GLU A 821 25.79 36.49 -9.47
CA GLU A 821 25.90 37.82 -10.06
C GLU A 821 26.63 38.77 -9.13
N ALA A 822 26.43 38.64 -7.82
CA ALA A 822 27.20 39.36 -6.80
C ALA A 822 28.70 39.11 -6.97
N GLN A 823 29.08 37.84 -7.18
CA GLN A 823 30.45 37.46 -7.49
C GLN A 823 30.98 38.18 -8.74
N LYS A 824 30.20 38.22 -9.82
CA LYS A 824 30.56 38.94 -11.07
C LYS A 824 30.68 40.46 -10.84
N ALA A 825 29.84 41.04 -9.98
CA ALA A 825 29.89 42.46 -9.63
C ALA A 825 31.12 42.80 -8.78
N PHE A 826 31.49 41.97 -7.80
CA PHE A 826 32.76 42.11 -7.06
C PHE A 826 33.97 42.00 -8.00
N HIS A 827 33.90 41.12 -9.00
CA HIS A 827 34.93 41.04 -10.02
C HIS A 827 35.05 42.33 -10.85
N LYS A 828 33.93 42.95 -11.25
CA LYS A 828 33.90 44.25 -11.95
C LYS A 828 34.38 45.43 -11.09
N ALA A 829 34.20 45.37 -9.77
CA ALA A 829 34.75 46.33 -8.81
C ALA A 829 36.28 46.18 -8.59
N GLY A 830 36.93 45.19 -9.23
CA GLY A 830 38.36 44.89 -9.03
C GLY A 830 38.66 44.09 -7.77
N ARG A 831 37.65 43.58 -7.06
CA ARG A 831 37.76 42.85 -5.79
C ARG A 831 37.78 41.33 -6.01
N GLN A 832 38.81 40.82 -6.68
CA GLN A 832 38.91 39.38 -7.04
C GLN A 832 38.91 38.42 -5.83
N ARG A 833 39.48 38.82 -4.70
CA ARG A 833 39.54 37.96 -3.49
C ARG A 833 38.18 37.74 -2.86
N GLU A 834 37.35 38.78 -2.81
CA GLU A 834 35.99 38.74 -2.27
C GLU A 834 35.08 37.87 -3.15
N ALA A 835 35.25 37.97 -4.47
CA ALA A 835 34.56 37.10 -5.44
C ALA A 835 34.85 35.60 -5.23
N VAL A 836 36.10 35.23 -4.92
CA VAL A 836 36.48 33.82 -4.62
C VAL A 836 35.90 33.38 -3.27
N GLN A 837 35.99 34.22 -2.24
CA GLN A 837 35.49 33.91 -0.89
C GLN A 837 33.99 33.62 -0.89
N VAL A 838 33.21 34.40 -1.65
CA VAL A 838 31.76 34.16 -1.80
C VAL A 838 31.50 32.75 -2.35
N LEU A 839 32.19 32.34 -3.41
CA LEU A 839 32.02 31.00 -3.97
C LEU A 839 32.50 29.88 -3.04
N GLU A 840 33.62 30.06 -2.32
CA GLU A 840 34.09 29.07 -1.34
C GLU A 840 33.06 28.89 -0.21
N GLN A 841 32.50 29.98 0.30
CA GLN A 841 31.47 29.95 1.34
C GLN A 841 30.20 29.25 0.85
N LEU A 842 29.71 29.60 -0.35
CA LEU A 842 28.54 28.94 -0.96
C LEU A 842 28.76 27.45 -1.16
N THR A 843 29.97 27.08 -1.59
CA THR A 843 30.33 25.67 -1.79
C THR A 843 30.31 24.90 -0.47
N ASN A 844 30.94 25.44 0.58
CA ASN A 844 30.97 24.81 1.91
C ASN A 844 29.56 24.69 2.51
N ASN A 845 28.75 25.74 2.38
CA ASN A 845 27.35 25.74 2.83
C ASN A 845 26.53 24.70 2.07
N ALA A 846 26.66 24.63 0.74
CA ALA A 846 25.95 23.64 -0.07
C ALA A 846 26.31 22.20 0.32
N VAL A 847 27.58 21.93 0.67
CA VAL A 847 28.01 20.62 1.18
C VAL A 847 27.42 20.34 2.57
N ALA A 848 27.45 21.32 3.48
CA ALA A 848 26.90 21.18 4.84
C ALA A 848 25.38 20.95 4.84
N GLU A 849 24.65 21.65 3.98
CA GLU A 849 23.19 21.54 3.79
C GLU A 849 22.78 20.34 2.93
N SER A 850 23.73 19.50 2.49
CA SER A 850 23.46 18.35 1.61
C SER A 850 22.89 18.73 0.22
N ARG A 851 23.07 19.97 -0.22
CA ARG A 851 22.74 20.47 -1.57
C ARG A 851 23.84 20.13 -2.58
N PHE A 852 24.07 18.83 -2.78
CA PHE A 852 25.22 18.35 -3.56
C PHE A 852 25.23 18.75 -5.05
N ASN A 853 24.06 19.01 -5.64
CA ASN A 853 23.99 19.51 -7.02
C ASN A 853 24.47 20.98 -7.13
N ASP A 854 24.25 21.78 -6.10
CA ASP A 854 24.77 23.15 -6.02
C ASP A 854 26.26 23.13 -5.70
N ALA A 855 26.69 22.25 -4.78
CA ALA A 855 28.11 22.07 -4.49
C ALA A 855 28.91 21.69 -5.76
N ALA A 856 28.38 20.77 -6.58
CA ALA A 856 29.00 20.38 -7.84
C ALA A 856 29.18 21.57 -8.78
N TYR A 857 28.12 22.38 -8.94
CA TYR A 857 28.13 23.57 -9.77
C TYR A 857 29.11 24.64 -9.26
N TYR A 858 29.13 24.92 -7.95
CA TYR A 858 30.05 25.90 -7.38
C TYR A 858 31.52 25.46 -7.44
N TYR A 859 31.81 24.16 -7.26
CA TYR A 859 33.15 23.63 -7.52
C TYR A 859 33.56 23.78 -9.00
N TRP A 860 32.63 23.60 -9.94
CA TRP A 860 32.90 23.88 -11.34
C TRP A 860 33.21 25.37 -11.57
N MET A 861 32.45 26.30 -10.98
CA MET A 861 32.74 27.75 -11.07
C MET A 861 34.09 28.12 -10.45
N LEU A 862 34.41 27.59 -9.26
CA LEU A 862 35.71 27.79 -8.61
C LEU A 862 36.86 27.29 -9.50
N SER A 863 36.67 26.18 -10.20
CA SER A 863 37.67 25.71 -11.16
C SER A 863 37.86 26.71 -12.32
N MET A 864 36.79 27.28 -12.87
CA MET A 864 36.89 28.26 -13.96
C MET A 864 37.60 29.54 -13.49
N GLN A 865 37.32 30.03 -12.28
CA GLN A 865 38.05 31.17 -11.72
C GLN A 865 39.53 30.86 -11.48
N CYS A 866 39.86 29.65 -11.03
CA CYS A 866 41.27 29.24 -10.94
C CYS A 866 41.94 29.28 -12.31
N LEU A 867 41.23 28.90 -13.38
CA LEU A 867 41.74 28.97 -14.74
C LEU A 867 41.95 30.42 -15.22
N ASP A 868 41.04 31.34 -14.88
CA ASP A 868 41.19 32.77 -15.18
C ASP A 868 42.38 33.39 -14.43
N ILE A 869 42.55 33.06 -13.15
CA ILE A 869 43.71 33.53 -12.35
C ILE A 869 45.01 32.89 -12.84
N ALA A 870 44.97 31.66 -13.35
CA ALA A 870 46.14 30.97 -13.90
C ALA A 870 46.70 31.61 -15.19
N GLN A 871 46.02 32.61 -15.75
CA GLN A 871 46.58 33.46 -16.80
C GLN A 871 47.73 34.32 -16.29
N ASP A 872 47.76 34.66 -14.99
CA ASP A 872 48.91 35.29 -14.34
C ASP A 872 50.06 34.28 -14.22
N PRO A 873 51.22 34.53 -14.87
CA PRO A 873 52.38 33.64 -14.82
C PRO A 873 52.85 33.32 -13.40
N ALA A 874 52.64 34.23 -12.43
CA ALA A 874 53.10 34.06 -11.06
C ALA A 874 52.33 32.98 -10.27
N GLN A 875 51.08 32.68 -10.65
CA GLN A 875 50.20 31.77 -9.92
C GLN A 875 49.78 30.53 -10.73
N LYS A 876 50.26 30.43 -11.97
CA LYS A 876 49.86 29.43 -12.98
C LYS A 876 49.82 27.99 -12.45
N ASP A 877 50.94 27.44 -11.98
CA ASP A 877 51.02 26.01 -11.60
C ASP A 877 50.15 25.67 -10.38
N THR A 878 50.09 26.61 -9.41
CA THR A 878 49.27 26.44 -8.20
C THR A 878 47.79 26.45 -8.54
N MET A 879 47.36 27.37 -9.40
CA MET A 879 45.96 27.50 -9.79
C MET A 879 45.52 26.39 -10.76
N LEU A 880 46.41 25.90 -11.63
CA LEU A 880 46.14 24.71 -12.44
C LEU A 880 45.97 23.43 -11.60
N GLY A 881 46.75 23.27 -10.53
CA GLY A 881 46.55 22.19 -9.56
C GLY A 881 45.16 22.26 -8.90
N LYS A 882 44.73 23.46 -8.49
CA LYS A 882 43.38 23.70 -7.93
C LYS A 882 42.27 23.48 -8.95
N PHE A 883 42.48 23.87 -10.21
CA PHE A 883 41.54 23.63 -11.31
C PHE A 883 41.18 22.14 -11.42
N TYR A 884 42.18 21.27 -11.55
CA TYR A 884 41.92 19.83 -11.68
C TYR A 884 41.30 19.23 -10.42
N HIS A 885 41.70 19.71 -9.25
CA HIS A 885 41.12 19.28 -7.98
C HIS A 885 39.62 19.64 -7.90
N PHE A 886 39.25 20.87 -8.21
CA PHE A 886 37.86 21.32 -8.17
C PHE A 886 37.00 20.70 -9.27
N GLN A 887 37.55 20.49 -10.48
CA GLN A 887 36.86 19.73 -11.53
C GLN A 887 36.50 18.31 -11.06
N ARG A 888 37.45 17.62 -10.43
CA ARG A 888 37.20 16.28 -9.87
C ARG A 888 36.14 16.30 -8.76
N LEU A 889 36.19 17.29 -7.87
CA LEU A 889 35.17 17.43 -6.82
C LEU A 889 33.79 17.70 -7.41
N ALA A 890 33.69 18.56 -8.43
CA ALA A 890 32.44 18.82 -9.14
C ALA A 890 31.82 17.52 -9.69
N GLU A 891 32.61 16.66 -10.35
CA GLU A 891 32.14 15.38 -10.88
C GLU A 891 31.69 14.40 -9.78
N LEU A 892 32.41 14.38 -8.64
CA LEU A 892 32.08 13.52 -7.50
C LEU A 892 30.77 13.95 -6.83
N TYR A 893 30.57 15.25 -6.59
CA TYR A 893 29.34 15.75 -5.96
C TYR A 893 28.14 15.65 -6.89
N HIS A 894 28.33 15.85 -8.21
CA HIS A 894 27.27 15.65 -9.21
C HIS A 894 26.76 14.21 -9.19
N GLY A 895 27.66 13.22 -9.24
CA GLY A 895 27.28 11.81 -9.14
C GLY A 895 26.69 11.47 -7.76
N TYR A 896 27.27 11.99 -6.68
CA TYR A 896 26.80 11.69 -5.32
C TYR A 896 25.40 12.25 -5.03
N HIS A 897 25.01 13.36 -5.66
CA HIS A 897 23.66 13.92 -5.54
C HIS A 897 22.58 12.88 -5.84
N ALA A 898 22.71 12.13 -6.94
CA ALA A 898 21.77 11.07 -7.33
C ALA A 898 21.70 9.94 -6.28
N ILE A 899 22.83 9.55 -5.70
CA ILE A 899 22.90 8.53 -4.64
C ILE A 899 22.24 9.02 -3.35
N HIS A 900 22.54 10.26 -2.95
CA HIS A 900 21.97 10.84 -1.74
C HIS A 900 20.45 10.91 -1.84
N ARG A 901 19.94 11.44 -2.96
CA ARG A 901 18.50 11.53 -3.25
C ARG A 901 17.82 10.16 -3.20
N HIS A 902 18.40 9.13 -3.83
CA HIS A 902 17.86 7.76 -3.78
C HIS A 902 17.75 7.18 -2.36
N THR A 903 18.65 7.58 -1.45
CA THR A 903 18.66 7.05 -0.07
C THR A 903 17.75 7.81 0.89
N GLU A 904 17.45 9.07 0.60
CA GLU A 904 16.60 9.91 1.45
C GLU A 904 15.15 9.91 0.99
N ASP A 905 14.93 10.05 -0.32
CA ASP A 905 13.59 10.15 -0.90
C ASP A 905 12.92 8.77 -0.97
N PRO A 906 11.59 8.68 -0.69
CA PRO A 906 10.85 7.43 -0.79
C PRO A 906 10.69 6.92 -2.23
N PHE A 907 10.87 7.80 -3.22
CA PHE A 907 10.73 7.49 -4.65
C PHE A 907 12.02 7.79 -5.41
N SER A 908 12.46 6.87 -6.26
CA SER A 908 13.66 7.05 -7.07
C SER A 908 13.31 7.69 -8.41
N VAL A 909 13.90 8.85 -8.70
CA VAL A 909 13.78 9.51 -10.02
C VAL A 909 14.65 8.81 -11.06
N HIS A 910 15.78 8.23 -10.63
CA HIS A 910 16.73 7.57 -11.53
C HIS A 910 16.43 6.08 -11.71
N ARG A 911 16.72 5.59 -12.92
CA ARG A 911 16.64 4.16 -13.27
C ARG A 911 17.67 3.34 -12.46
N PRO A 912 17.39 2.06 -12.17
CA PRO A 912 18.31 1.19 -11.43
C PRO A 912 19.71 1.09 -12.04
N GLU A 913 19.82 1.06 -13.37
CA GLU A 913 21.06 0.98 -14.13
C GLU A 913 21.92 2.25 -13.93
N THR A 914 21.29 3.42 -13.99
CA THR A 914 21.96 4.71 -13.74
C THR A 914 22.55 4.77 -12.32
N LEU A 915 21.76 4.40 -11.31
CA LEU A 915 22.24 4.38 -9.92
C LEU A 915 23.36 3.36 -9.69
N PHE A 916 23.29 2.21 -10.39
CA PHE A 916 24.34 1.20 -10.39
C PHE A 916 25.65 1.73 -10.98
N ASN A 917 25.59 2.40 -12.13
CA ASN A 917 26.77 2.98 -12.80
C ASN A 917 27.38 4.12 -12.01
N ILE A 918 26.56 5.06 -11.50
CA ILE A 918 27.01 6.15 -10.63
C ILE A 918 27.73 5.58 -9.40
N SER A 919 27.15 4.57 -8.76
CA SER A 919 27.76 3.96 -7.57
C SER A 919 29.12 3.33 -7.86
N ARG A 920 29.29 2.70 -9.04
CA ARG A 920 30.57 2.13 -9.49
C ARG A 920 31.59 3.21 -9.81
N PHE A 921 31.19 4.22 -10.58
CA PHE A 921 32.03 5.37 -10.90
C PHE A 921 32.58 6.02 -9.63
N LEU A 922 31.70 6.34 -8.67
CA LEU A 922 32.09 6.96 -7.41
C LEU A 922 33.02 6.06 -6.59
N LEU A 923 32.74 4.75 -6.53
CA LEU A 923 33.58 3.83 -5.76
C LEU A 923 35.01 3.73 -6.33
N HIS A 924 35.19 3.82 -7.64
CA HIS A 924 36.50 3.87 -8.29
C HIS A 924 37.15 5.26 -8.24
N SER A 925 36.36 6.33 -8.22
CA SER A 925 36.84 7.72 -8.24
C SER A 925 37.18 8.29 -6.85
N LEU A 926 36.71 7.65 -5.77
CA LEU A 926 36.92 8.15 -4.40
C LEU A 926 38.39 7.99 -3.95
N PRO A 927 39.02 9.05 -3.41
CA PRO A 927 40.33 8.94 -2.79
C PRO A 927 40.30 8.08 -1.52
N LYS A 928 41.49 7.79 -0.96
CA LYS A 928 41.61 7.17 0.37
C LYS A 928 40.81 7.98 1.39
N ASP A 929 40.98 9.30 1.38
CA ASP A 929 40.20 10.26 2.16
C ASP A 929 38.92 10.65 1.41
N THR A 930 37.78 10.53 2.08
CA THR A 930 36.49 10.90 1.51
C THR A 930 36.30 12.41 1.55
N PRO A 931 35.88 13.04 0.44
CA PRO A 931 35.43 14.43 0.45
C PRO A 931 34.30 14.64 1.48
N SER A 932 34.21 15.85 2.01
CA SER A 932 33.20 16.23 3.00
C SER A 932 31.78 15.95 2.49
N GLY A 933 30.86 15.57 3.37
CA GLY A 933 29.46 15.25 3.00
C GLY A 933 29.24 13.94 2.20
N ILE A 934 30.25 13.38 1.52
CA ILE A 934 30.11 12.14 0.74
C ILE A 934 30.16 10.90 1.65
N SER A 935 29.05 10.18 1.76
CA SER A 935 28.96 8.93 2.53
C SER A 935 29.30 7.69 1.70
N LYS A 936 30.43 7.02 2.02
CA LYS A 936 30.79 5.69 1.51
C LYS A 936 29.70 4.63 1.79
N VAL A 937 29.00 4.75 2.92
CA VAL A 937 27.92 3.82 3.29
C VAL A 937 26.74 3.93 2.33
N LYS A 938 26.30 5.16 2.00
CA LYS A 938 25.21 5.39 1.04
C LYS A 938 25.55 4.86 -0.34
N ILE A 939 26.78 5.07 -0.80
CA ILE A 939 27.27 4.57 -2.11
C ILE A 939 27.26 3.04 -2.13
N LEU A 940 27.87 2.38 -1.14
CA LEU A 940 27.93 0.92 -1.08
C LEU A 940 26.55 0.28 -0.86
N PHE A 941 25.67 0.92 -0.09
CA PHE A 941 24.30 0.45 0.12
C PHE A 941 23.48 0.49 -1.18
N THR A 942 23.53 1.62 -1.90
CA THR A 942 22.88 1.74 -3.22
C THR A 942 23.47 0.75 -4.21
N LEU A 943 24.80 0.62 -4.26
CA LEU A 943 25.47 -0.38 -5.11
C LEU A 943 24.98 -1.80 -4.79
N ALA A 944 24.93 -2.20 -3.52
CA ALA A 944 24.52 -3.54 -3.12
C ALA A 944 23.05 -3.83 -3.45
N LYS A 945 22.17 -2.83 -3.28
CA LYS A 945 20.73 -2.93 -3.58
C LYS A 945 20.49 -3.04 -5.09
N GLN A 946 21.09 -2.16 -5.88
CA GLN A 946 20.91 -2.17 -7.34
C GLN A 946 21.62 -3.35 -8.00
N SER A 947 22.82 -3.73 -7.53
CA SER A 947 23.50 -4.94 -8.03
C SER A 947 22.68 -6.21 -7.79
N LYS A 948 21.99 -6.31 -6.65
CA LYS A 948 21.07 -7.42 -6.37
C LYS A 948 19.85 -7.40 -7.29
N ALA A 949 19.32 -6.22 -7.63
CA ALA A 949 18.15 -6.07 -8.51
C ALA A 949 18.47 -6.41 -9.97
N LEU A 950 19.63 -5.99 -10.46
CA LEU A 950 20.10 -6.17 -11.84
C LEU A 950 20.80 -7.53 -12.08
N GLY A 951 20.91 -8.39 -11.08
CA GLY A 951 21.54 -9.71 -11.22
C GLY A 951 23.07 -9.75 -11.12
N ALA A 952 23.73 -8.65 -10.73
CA ALA A 952 25.16 -8.60 -10.37
C ALA A 952 25.39 -9.12 -8.93
N TYR A 953 25.16 -10.42 -8.71
CA TYR A 953 25.14 -11.00 -7.37
C TYR A 953 26.52 -11.13 -6.72
N ARG A 954 27.60 -11.31 -7.48
CA ARG A 954 28.97 -11.35 -6.94
C ARG A 954 29.39 -9.94 -6.48
N LEU A 955 29.08 -8.91 -7.26
CA LEU A 955 29.30 -7.52 -6.87
C LEU A 955 28.48 -7.12 -5.64
N ALA A 956 27.21 -7.51 -5.59
CA ALA A 956 26.34 -7.24 -4.44
C ALA A 956 26.91 -7.81 -3.14
N ARG A 957 27.48 -9.03 -3.16
CA ARG A 957 28.15 -9.63 -2.00
C ARG A 957 29.36 -8.81 -1.56
N HIS A 958 30.22 -8.46 -2.51
CA HIS A 958 31.40 -7.64 -2.24
C HIS A 958 31.00 -6.31 -1.58
N ALA A 959 29.95 -5.65 -2.07
CA ALA A 959 29.44 -4.41 -1.49
C ALA A 959 28.89 -4.60 -0.06
N TYR A 960 28.10 -5.66 0.19
CA TYR A 960 27.62 -5.99 1.54
C TYR A 960 28.73 -6.36 2.52
N ASP A 961 29.79 -7.03 2.06
CA ASP A 961 30.94 -7.37 2.91
C ASP A 961 31.77 -6.12 3.23
N LYS A 962 31.96 -5.19 2.28
CA LYS A 962 32.62 -3.89 2.54
C LYS A 962 31.84 -3.02 3.52
N LEU A 963 30.51 -3.08 3.50
CA LEU A 963 29.66 -2.34 4.45
C LEU A 963 29.91 -2.74 5.91
N ARG A 964 30.33 -3.98 6.20
CA ARG A 964 30.63 -4.42 7.57
C ARG A 964 31.83 -3.73 8.19
N GLY A 965 32.75 -3.21 7.37
CA GLY A 965 33.93 -2.47 7.83
C GLY A 965 33.68 -0.98 8.08
N LEU A 966 32.44 -0.51 7.92
CA LEU A 966 32.08 0.90 8.06
C LEU A 966 31.04 1.09 9.17
N TYR A 967 30.98 2.31 9.71
CA TYR A 967 29.93 2.69 10.66
C TYR A 967 28.59 2.85 9.95
N ILE A 968 27.66 1.91 10.19
CA ILE A 968 26.34 1.87 9.54
C ILE A 968 25.31 2.63 10.38
N PRO A 969 24.60 3.64 9.83
CA PRO A 969 23.46 4.27 10.49
C PRO A 969 22.32 3.29 10.78
N ALA A 970 21.65 3.43 11.93
CA ALA A 970 20.59 2.52 12.38
C ALA A 970 19.46 2.30 11.35
N ARG A 971 19.13 3.33 10.56
CA ARG A 971 18.14 3.28 9.47
C ARG A 971 18.46 2.21 8.42
N PHE A 972 19.74 2.00 8.12
CA PHE A 972 20.16 1.04 7.08
C PHE A 972 20.48 -0.34 7.63
N GLN A 973 20.67 -0.49 8.94
CA GLN A 973 21.16 -1.71 9.57
C GLN A 973 20.30 -2.94 9.25
N LYS A 974 18.98 -2.87 9.51
CA LYS A 974 18.05 -3.97 9.22
C LYS A 974 18.04 -4.35 7.74
N SER A 975 18.08 -3.36 6.85
CA SER A 975 18.07 -3.59 5.40
C SER A 975 19.38 -4.23 4.92
N ILE A 976 20.52 -3.85 5.50
CA ILE A 976 21.84 -4.40 5.18
C ILE A 976 21.96 -5.84 5.70
N GLU A 977 21.49 -6.12 6.92
CA GLU A 977 21.48 -7.47 7.49
C GLU A 977 20.62 -8.43 6.65
N LEU A 978 19.41 -8.01 6.29
CA LEU A 978 18.52 -8.77 5.42
C LEU A 978 19.12 -8.92 4.01
N GLY A 979 19.70 -7.86 3.46
CA GLY A 979 20.40 -7.87 2.17
C GLY A 979 21.55 -8.88 2.15
N THR A 980 22.35 -8.90 3.21
CA THR A 980 23.49 -9.82 3.40
C THR A 980 23.06 -11.28 3.51
N LEU A 981 21.97 -11.57 4.22
CA LEU A 981 21.43 -12.93 4.32
C LEU A 981 20.84 -13.40 2.98
N THR A 982 20.06 -12.54 2.34
CA THR A 982 19.38 -12.88 1.08
C THR A 982 20.33 -13.07 -0.09
N ILE A 983 21.44 -12.31 -0.16
CA ILE A 983 22.41 -12.46 -1.25
C ILE A 983 23.19 -13.78 -1.18
N ARG A 984 23.36 -14.37 0.01
CA ARG A 984 24.02 -15.68 0.17
C ARG A 984 23.26 -16.80 -0.55
N ALA A 985 21.95 -16.68 -0.70
CA ALA A 985 21.11 -17.65 -1.40
C ALA A 985 21.11 -17.49 -2.94
N LYS A 986 21.73 -16.44 -3.49
CA LYS A 986 21.80 -16.22 -4.94
C LYS A 986 23.01 -16.93 -5.57
N PRO A 987 23.13 -17.03 -6.90
CA PRO A 987 24.33 -17.56 -7.57
C PRO A 987 25.58 -16.68 -7.36
N PHE A 988 26.79 -17.24 -7.51
CA PHE A 988 28.07 -16.52 -7.40
C PHE A 988 28.60 -16.11 -8.79
N HIS A 989 27.77 -15.44 -9.59
CA HIS A 989 28.16 -14.80 -10.85
C HIS A 989 27.41 -13.48 -10.99
N ASP A 990 27.94 -12.59 -11.83
CA ASP A 990 27.28 -11.34 -12.22
C ASP A 990 26.65 -11.51 -13.61
N SER A 991 25.63 -10.71 -13.93
CA SER A 991 25.06 -10.66 -15.28
C SER A 991 26.10 -10.16 -16.30
N GLU A 992 26.22 -10.85 -17.43
CA GLU A 992 27.16 -10.50 -18.51
C GLU A 992 26.78 -9.18 -19.21
N GLU A 993 25.50 -8.81 -19.19
CA GLU A 993 24.98 -7.58 -19.82
C GLU A 993 25.47 -6.28 -19.14
N LEU A 994 25.89 -6.36 -17.88
CA LEU A 994 26.32 -5.19 -17.09
C LEU A 994 27.81 -4.86 -17.23
N VAL A 995 28.55 -5.72 -17.93
CA VAL A 995 30.01 -5.67 -18.02
C VAL A 995 30.42 -4.59 -19.02
N PRO A 996 31.12 -3.52 -18.59
CA PRO A 996 31.50 -2.43 -19.50
C PRO A 996 32.48 -2.91 -20.57
N LEU A 997 32.20 -2.53 -21.82
CA LEU A 997 33.07 -2.75 -22.96
C LEU A 997 34.05 -1.59 -23.11
N CYS A 998 35.34 -1.89 -23.31
CA CYS A 998 36.27 -0.88 -23.77
C CYS A 998 36.14 -0.71 -25.29
N TYR A 999 35.68 0.45 -25.76
CA TYR A 999 35.49 0.69 -27.19
C TYR A 999 36.79 0.75 -28.01
N ARG A 1000 37.95 0.97 -27.36
CA ARG A 1000 39.26 0.93 -28.03
C ARG A 1000 39.74 -0.49 -28.33
N CYS A 1001 39.78 -1.36 -27.32
CA CYS A 1001 40.34 -2.72 -27.47
C CYS A 1001 39.27 -3.83 -27.48
N SER A 1002 37.98 -3.46 -27.48
CA SER A 1002 36.84 -4.38 -27.40
C SER A 1002 36.88 -5.37 -26.21
N THR A 1003 37.67 -5.08 -25.17
CA THR A 1003 37.80 -5.96 -24.00
C THR A 1003 36.65 -5.71 -23.00
N ASN A 1004 36.03 -6.79 -22.54
CA ASN A 1004 35.05 -6.75 -21.45
C ASN A 1004 35.75 -6.53 -20.11
N ASN A 1005 35.38 -5.48 -19.40
CA ASN A 1005 36.04 -5.07 -18.16
C ASN A 1005 35.24 -5.50 -16.93
N PRO A 1006 35.89 -6.08 -15.90
CA PRO A 1006 35.19 -6.52 -14.69
C PRO A 1006 34.48 -5.35 -14.00
N LEU A 1007 33.37 -5.65 -13.33
CA LEU A 1007 32.52 -4.61 -12.73
C LEU A 1007 33.27 -3.76 -11.67
N LEU A 1008 34.23 -4.38 -10.99
CA LEU A 1008 35.21 -3.71 -10.12
C LEU A 1008 36.63 -4.10 -10.54
N ASN A 1009 37.55 -3.15 -10.48
CA ASN A 1009 38.97 -3.36 -10.71
C ASN A 1009 39.82 -2.47 -9.78
N ASN A 1010 41.10 -2.79 -9.63
CA ASN A 1010 42.02 -2.03 -8.78
C ASN A 1010 42.68 -0.83 -9.48
N LEU A 1011 42.43 -0.65 -10.77
CA LEU A 1011 43.02 0.40 -11.61
C LEU A 1011 42.11 1.65 -11.69
N GLY A 1012 40.87 1.56 -11.22
CA GLY A 1012 39.88 2.62 -11.22
C GLY A 1012 39.06 2.63 -12.52
N ASN A 1013 38.69 3.84 -12.97
CA ASN A 1013 37.85 4.04 -14.15
C ASN A 1013 38.66 4.00 -15.47
N VAL A 1014 39.45 2.96 -15.64
CA VAL A 1014 40.27 2.70 -16.84
C VAL A 1014 40.10 1.26 -17.30
N CYS A 1015 40.40 0.99 -18.57
CA CYS A 1015 40.39 -0.37 -19.11
C CYS A 1015 41.50 -1.23 -18.49
N ILE A 1016 41.19 -2.45 -18.07
CA ILE A 1016 42.15 -3.40 -17.50
C ILE A 1016 43.21 -3.87 -18.50
N ASN A 1017 42.87 -3.85 -19.80
CA ASN A 1017 43.76 -4.27 -20.87
C ASN A 1017 44.63 -3.09 -21.39
N CYS A 1018 44.03 -2.12 -22.10
CA CYS A 1018 44.79 -1.01 -22.71
C CYS A 1018 44.96 0.25 -21.85
N ARG A 1019 44.48 0.26 -20.59
CA ARG A 1019 44.50 1.41 -19.66
C ARG A 1019 43.84 2.70 -20.16
N GLN A 1020 43.08 2.63 -21.25
CA GLN A 1020 42.28 3.76 -21.74
C GLN A 1020 41.32 4.24 -20.63
N PRO A 1021 41.33 5.54 -20.30
CA PRO A 1021 40.33 6.13 -19.42
C PRO A 1021 38.94 5.98 -20.00
N PHE A 1022 37.99 5.55 -19.17
CA PHE A 1022 36.59 5.52 -19.58
C PHE A 1022 36.02 6.93 -19.57
N ILE A 1023 35.34 7.26 -20.65
CA ILE A 1023 34.60 8.51 -20.79
C ILE A 1023 33.15 8.20 -20.47
N PHE A 1024 32.59 8.86 -19.47
CA PHE A 1024 31.24 8.56 -18.98
C PHE A 1024 30.23 9.58 -19.50
N SER A 1025 29.00 9.13 -19.73
CA SER A 1025 27.86 10.02 -19.88
C SER A 1025 27.59 10.73 -18.55
N ALA A 1026 27.51 12.06 -18.54
CA ALA A 1026 27.24 12.84 -17.33
C ALA A 1026 25.77 12.73 -16.85
N SER A 1027 24.89 12.03 -17.59
CA SER A 1027 23.53 11.65 -17.17
C SER A 1027 23.49 10.24 -16.57
N SER A 1028 23.83 9.23 -17.37
CA SER A 1028 23.64 7.82 -17.03
C SER A 1028 24.86 7.15 -16.38
N TYR A 1029 26.03 7.79 -16.49
CA TYR A 1029 27.34 7.24 -16.13
C TYR A 1029 27.67 5.92 -16.82
N ASP A 1030 27.07 5.65 -17.97
CA ASP A 1030 27.53 4.60 -18.89
C ASP A 1030 28.82 5.01 -19.59
N VAL A 1031 29.63 4.03 -19.96
CA VAL A 1031 30.84 4.25 -20.76
C VAL A 1031 30.43 4.63 -22.18
N LEU A 1032 30.75 5.83 -22.60
CA LEU A 1032 30.53 6.31 -23.96
C LEU A 1032 31.52 5.66 -24.93
N HIS A 1033 31.09 5.50 -26.18
CA HIS A 1033 31.89 4.94 -27.27
C HIS A 1033 32.90 5.96 -27.85
N LEU A 1034 33.53 6.72 -26.96
CA LEU A 1034 34.52 7.73 -27.27
C LEU A 1034 35.93 7.26 -26.91
N VAL A 1035 36.89 7.62 -27.75
CA VAL A 1035 38.32 7.42 -27.49
C VAL A 1035 39.04 8.74 -27.67
N GLU A 1036 39.79 9.16 -26.64
CA GLU A 1036 40.66 10.34 -26.69
C GLU A 1036 41.85 10.05 -27.62
N PHE A 1037 42.18 11.03 -28.46
CA PHE A 1037 43.36 10.98 -29.30
C PHE A 1037 44.14 12.29 -29.25
N TYR A 1038 45.42 12.20 -29.60
CA TYR A 1038 46.40 13.26 -29.52
C TYR A 1038 46.92 13.56 -30.92
N LEU A 1039 47.20 14.84 -31.18
CA LEU A 1039 47.77 15.26 -32.45
C LEU A 1039 49.25 14.89 -32.50
N GLU A 1040 49.71 14.45 -33.67
CA GLU A 1040 51.13 14.26 -33.95
C GLU A 1040 51.91 15.57 -33.77
N GLU A 1041 53.17 15.48 -33.31
CA GLU A 1041 54.01 16.66 -33.09
C GLU A 1041 54.14 17.49 -34.37
N GLY A 1042 53.84 18.79 -34.27
CA GLY A 1042 53.91 19.73 -35.40
C GLY A 1042 52.59 19.97 -36.13
N ILE A 1043 51.46 19.44 -35.65
CA ILE A 1043 50.11 19.84 -36.10
C ILE A 1043 49.53 20.86 -35.10
N THR A 1044 49.11 22.03 -35.56
CA THR A 1044 48.42 23.01 -34.69
C THR A 1044 46.94 22.68 -34.53
N ASP A 1045 46.30 23.21 -33.49
CA ASP A 1045 44.86 23.02 -33.27
C ASP A 1045 44.02 23.57 -34.43
N GLU A 1046 44.41 24.69 -35.04
CA GLU A 1046 43.73 25.23 -36.23
C GLU A 1046 43.95 24.35 -37.47
N GLU A 1047 45.17 23.83 -37.65
CA GLU A 1047 45.49 22.89 -38.74
C GLU A 1047 44.66 21.61 -38.60
N ALA A 1048 44.54 21.05 -37.39
CA ALA A 1048 43.76 19.84 -37.14
C ALA A 1048 42.26 20.00 -37.48
N ILE A 1049 41.64 21.13 -37.09
CA ILE A 1049 40.24 21.42 -37.45
C ILE A 1049 40.08 21.51 -38.97
N SER A 1050 40.98 22.23 -39.64
CA SER A 1050 40.92 22.40 -41.10
C SER A 1050 40.99 21.06 -41.85
N LEU A 1051 41.73 20.08 -41.30
CA LEU A 1051 41.87 18.74 -41.86
C LEU A 1051 40.61 17.89 -41.64
N ILE A 1052 39.89 18.07 -40.53
CA ILE A 1052 38.66 17.33 -40.18
C ILE A 1052 37.41 17.90 -40.91
N ASP A 1053 37.38 19.21 -41.17
CA ASP A 1053 36.23 19.87 -41.83
C ASP A 1053 36.21 19.67 -43.37
N LEU A 1054 37.26 19.07 -43.95
CA LEU A 1054 37.31 18.72 -45.38
C LEU A 1054 36.35 17.56 -45.71
N GLU A 1055 35.41 17.77 -46.63
CA GLU A 1055 34.43 16.74 -47.05
C GLU A 1055 35.10 15.49 -47.66
N VAL A 1056 34.74 14.31 -47.13
CA VAL A 1056 35.26 13.01 -47.59
C VAL A 1056 34.51 12.56 -48.86
N LEU A 1057 35.20 12.47 -50.00
CA LEU A 1057 34.76 11.70 -51.17
C LEU A 1057 34.84 10.19 -50.85
N ARG A 1058 33.71 9.57 -50.48
CA ARG A 1058 33.66 8.11 -50.33
C ARG A 1058 33.81 7.43 -51.71
N PRO A 1059 34.75 6.50 -51.92
CA PRO A 1059 34.74 5.63 -53.08
C PRO A 1059 33.51 4.70 -53.03
N LYS A 1060 32.78 4.59 -54.14
CA LYS A 1060 31.73 3.57 -54.33
C LYS A 1060 32.31 2.18 -54.06
N ARG A 1061 31.83 1.49 -53.03
CA ARG A 1061 31.91 0.04 -52.96
C ARG A 1061 30.64 -0.52 -53.58
N ASP A 1062 30.81 -1.28 -54.65
CA ASP A 1062 29.75 -1.96 -55.39
C ASP A 1062 28.96 -2.91 -54.50
N ASP A 1063 27.64 -2.69 -54.43
CA ASP A 1063 26.67 -3.68 -54.01
C ASP A 1063 26.61 -4.79 -55.07
N ARG A 1064 27.28 -5.91 -54.81
CA ARG A 1064 26.95 -7.21 -55.41
C ARG A 1064 26.51 -8.16 -54.29
N GLN A 1065 25.23 -8.08 -53.94
CA GLN A 1065 24.53 -9.18 -53.28
C GLN A 1065 24.49 -10.37 -54.24
N LEU A 1066 25.26 -11.41 -53.92
CA LEU A 1066 25.07 -12.76 -54.47
C LEU A 1066 24.18 -13.53 -53.50
N GLU A 1067 22.94 -13.77 -53.92
CA GLU A 1067 22.07 -14.80 -53.36
C GLU A 1067 22.70 -16.17 -53.57
N ILE A 1068 23.01 -16.88 -52.48
CA ILE A 1068 23.07 -18.35 -52.48
C ILE A 1068 22.32 -18.86 -51.26
N ALA A 1069 21.35 -19.73 -51.54
CA ALA A 1069 20.49 -20.39 -50.58
C ALA A 1069 21.20 -21.50 -49.77
N ASN A 1070 20.64 -21.74 -48.60
CA ASN A 1070 20.62 -22.95 -47.77
C ASN A 1070 21.64 -23.19 -46.64
N ASN A 1071 21.04 -23.21 -45.43
CA ASN A 1071 21.16 -24.17 -44.34
C ASN A 1071 22.49 -24.39 -43.59
N SER A 1072 22.35 -24.23 -42.28
CA SER A 1072 23.15 -24.76 -41.18
C SER A 1072 24.59 -24.27 -41.02
N SER A 1073 24.80 -23.55 -39.90
CA SER A 1073 26.05 -23.38 -39.16
C SER A 1073 27.27 -22.90 -39.97
N GLN A 1074 27.55 -21.60 -39.91
CA GLN A 1074 28.88 -21.09 -40.26
C GLN A 1074 29.43 -20.13 -39.20
N ILE A 1075 30.52 -20.62 -38.60
CA ILE A 1075 31.63 -19.88 -38.03
C ILE A 1075 32.12 -18.86 -39.07
N LEU A 1076 32.16 -17.58 -38.70
CA LEU A 1076 32.84 -16.54 -39.48
C LEU A 1076 34.36 -16.78 -39.41
N ARG A 1077 34.90 -17.53 -40.37
CA ARG A 1077 36.31 -17.42 -40.78
C ARG A 1077 36.45 -16.13 -41.59
N LEU A 1078 37.22 -15.17 -41.07
CA LEU A 1078 37.78 -14.10 -41.88
C LEU A 1078 38.83 -14.72 -42.81
N VAL A 1079 38.54 -14.70 -44.11
CA VAL A 1079 39.48 -15.05 -45.17
C VAL A 1079 40.50 -13.92 -45.26
N GLU A 1080 41.77 -14.24 -45.01
CA GLU A 1080 42.91 -13.38 -45.30
C GLU A 1080 43.00 -13.14 -46.82
N THR A 1081 42.52 -12.00 -47.28
CA THR A 1081 43.02 -11.39 -48.51
C THR A 1081 44.21 -10.52 -48.13
N LYS A 1082 45.41 -11.09 -48.24
CA LYS A 1082 46.66 -10.34 -48.37
C LYS A 1082 46.58 -9.55 -49.67
N ASP A 1083 46.33 -8.25 -49.56
CA ASP A 1083 46.83 -7.26 -50.51
C ASP A 1083 46.86 -5.88 -49.84
N SER A 1084 47.97 -5.17 -50.05
CA SER A 1084 48.35 -3.83 -49.57
C SER A 1084 48.62 -3.64 -48.07
N ILE A 1085 49.91 -3.66 -47.75
CA ILE A 1085 50.53 -3.05 -46.57
C ILE A 1085 50.23 -1.55 -46.57
N GLY A 1086 49.61 -1.05 -45.50
CA GLY A 1086 49.49 0.39 -45.20
C GLY A 1086 48.04 0.89 -45.09
N ASP A 1087 47.43 0.71 -43.92
CA ASP A 1087 46.40 1.57 -43.29
C ASP A 1087 45.59 0.74 -42.26
N GLU A 1088 46.22 0.41 -41.12
CA GLU A 1088 45.44 0.00 -39.94
C GLU A 1088 44.80 1.26 -39.34
N ASP A 1089 43.48 1.30 -39.21
CA ASP A 1089 42.79 2.37 -38.49
C ASP A 1089 43.28 2.39 -37.03
N PRO A 1090 43.94 3.47 -36.56
CA PRO A 1090 44.61 3.51 -35.26
C PRO A 1090 43.65 3.39 -34.07
N PHE A 1091 42.33 3.40 -34.33
CA PHE A 1091 41.27 3.27 -33.35
C PHE A 1091 40.68 1.85 -33.24
N THR A 1092 40.95 0.94 -34.20
CA THR A 1092 40.31 -0.39 -34.26
C THR A 1092 41.28 -1.56 -34.42
N ALA A 1093 42.58 -1.35 -34.25
CA ALA A 1093 43.60 -2.40 -34.30
C ALA A 1093 43.31 -3.55 -33.32
N LYS A 1094 42.63 -4.61 -33.81
CA LYS A 1094 42.14 -5.75 -33.03
C LYS A 1094 43.16 -6.86 -32.84
N LEU A 1095 44.32 -6.81 -33.52
CA LEU A 1095 45.27 -7.92 -33.60
C LEU A 1095 46.72 -7.57 -33.21
N SER A 1096 46.99 -6.34 -32.74
CA SER A 1096 48.33 -5.85 -32.39
C SER A 1096 48.47 -5.40 -30.93
N PHE A 1097 47.68 -5.96 -30.01
CA PHE A 1097 47.90 -5.81 -28.57
C PHE A 1097 48.70 -7.00 -27.97
N GLU A 1098 49.85 -7.32 -28.57
CA GLU A 1098 50.95 -8.00 -27.87
C GLU A 1098 51.80 -6.96 -27.10
N GLN A 1099 51.15 -6.11 -26.31
CA GLN A 1099 51.84 -5.28 -25.32
C GLN A 1099 51.14 -5.45 -23.99
N GLY A 1100 51.54 -6.49 -23.24
CA GLY A 1100 51.32 -6.60 -21.80
C GLY A 1100 52.11 -5.57 -21.00
N GLY A 1101 52.12 -4.31 -21.46
CA GLY A 1101 52.76 -3.19 -20.80
C GLY A 1101 51.87 -2.61 -19.71
N SER A 1102 52.47 -2.26 -18.58
CA SER A 1102 51.78 -1.62 -17.44
C SER A 1102 51.42 -0.15 -17.67
N GLU A 1103 51.63 0.41 -18.86
CA GLU A 1103 51.53 1.85 -19.12
C GLU A 1103 50.46 2.17 -20.17
N PHE A 1104 49.82 3.32 -19.99
CA PHE A 1104 48.82 3.83 -20.94
C PHE A 1104 49.53 4.40 -22.17
N VAL A 1105 49.15 3.92 -23.36
CA VAL A 1105 49.67 4.41 -24.64
C VAL A 1105 48.60 5.27 -25.32
N PRO A 1106 48.80 6.58 -25.50
CA PRO A 1106 47.84 7.45 -26.17
C PRO A 1106 47.69 7.11 -27.66
N VAL A 1107 46.49 7.34 -28.23
CA VAL A 1107 46.28 7.24 -29.69
C VAL A 1107 46.79 8.53 -30.31
N VAL A 1108 47.87 8.48 -31.10
CA VAL A 1108 48.41 9.64 -31.82
C VAL A 1108 47.97 9.59 -33.28
N VAL A 1109 47.44 10.69 -33.80
CA VAL A 1109 46.79 10.76 -35.11
C VAL A 1109 47.58 11.69 -36.03
N SER A 1110 47.95 11.17 -37.20
CA SER A 1110 48.66 11.92 -38.24
C SER A 1110 47.72 12.72 -39.15
N ARG A 1111 48.28 13.61 -39.97
CA ARG A 1111 47.53 14.42 -40.95
C ARG A 1111 46.66 13.59 -41.90
N LEU A 1112 47.10 12.39 -42.28
CA LEU A 1112 46.36 11.49 -43.18
C LEU A 1112 45.09 10.94 -42.51
N VAL A 1113 45.19 10.55 -41.24
CA VAL A 1113 44.06 9.99 -40.49
C VAL A 1113 43.07 11.09 -40.12
N LEU A 1114 43.53 12.32 -39.82
CA LEU A 1114 42.63 13.46 -39.60
C LEU A 1114 41.74 13.76 -40.83
N ARG A 1115 42.29 13.63 -42.05
CA ARG A 1115 41.54 13.82 -43.32
C ARG A 1115 40.54 12.71 -43.62
N SER A 1116 40.73 11.52 -43.05
CA SER A 1116 39.82 10.39 -43.30
C SER A 1116 38.65 10.33 -42.32
N MET A 1117 38.68 11.12 -41.24
CA MET A 1117 37.61 11.20 -40.25
C MET A 1117 36.47 12.11 -40.72
N SER A 1118 35.23 11.74 -40.40
CA SER A 1118 34.10 12.67 -40.55
C SER A 1118 34.07 13.64 -39.37
N ARG A 1119 33.79 14.93 -39.64
CA ARG A 1119 33.54 15.93 -38.60
C ARG A 1119 32.45 15.53 -37.60
N ARG A 1120 31.46 14.73 -38.05
CA ARG A 1120 30.36 14.22 -37.21
C ARG A 1120 30.83 13.26 -36.11
N ASP A 1121 31.96 12.60 -36.34
CA ASP A 1121 32.48 11.57 -35.43
C ASP A 1121 33.48 12.16 -34.41
N VAL A 1122 33.81 13.44 -34.49
CA VAL A 1122 34.85 14.07 -33.66
C VAL A 1122 34.27 15.13 -32.72
N LEU A 1123 34.59 15.03 -31.44
CA LEU A 1123 34.27 16.01 -30.39
C LEU A 1123 35.56 16.68 -29.88
N ILE A 1124 35.52 18.00 -29.70
CA ILE A 1124 36.70 18.81 -29.35
C ILE A 1124 36.41 19.67 -28.12
N LYS A 1125 37.15 19.47 -27.02
CA LYS A 1125 37.10 20.33 -25.84
C LYS A 1125 38.05 21.51 -26.03
N ARG A 1126 37.50 22.72 -26.18
CA ARG A 1126 38.25 23.95 -26.45
C ARG A 1126 38.49 24.75 -25.17
N TRP A 1127 39.37 24.26 -24.32
CA TRP A 1127 39.71 24.96 -23.08
C TRP A 1127 40.41 26.31 -23.37
N PRO A 1128 40.17 27.36 -22.58
CA PRO A 1128 40.90 28.63 -22.70
C PRO A 1128 42.35 28.47 -22.22
N PRO A 1129 43.27 29.35 -22.68
CA PRO A 1129 44.66 29.32 -22.23
C PRO A 1129 44.73 29.46 -20.70
N PRO A 1130 45.63 28.74 -20.01
CA PRO A 1130 46.79 28.01 -20.54
C PRO A 1130 46.58 26.51 -20.85
N LEU A 1131 45.35 25.99 -20.89
CA LEU A 1131 45.07 24.58 -21.20
C LEU A 1131 45.10 24.32 -22.72
N ARG A 1132 45.48 23.11 -23.12
CA ARG A 1132 45.44 22.64 -24.52
C ARG A 1132 44.07 22.04 -24.86
N TRP A 1133 43.73 22.01 -26.15
CA TRP A 1133 42.50 21.37 -26.61
C TRP A 1133 42.61 19.85 -26.55
N GLN A 1134 41.46 19.18 -26.36
CA GLN A 1134 41.38 17.72 -26.29
C GLN A 1134 40.44 17.18 -27.36
N TYR A 1135 40.83 16.07 -28.00
CA TYR A 1135 40.14 15.49 -29.15
C TYR A 1135 39.63 14.09 -28.85
N PHE A 1136 38.41 13.81 -29.29
CA PHE A 1136 37.72 12.54 -29.06
C PHE A 1136 37.05 12.05 -30.33
N ARG A 1137 37.17 10.75 -30.64
CA ARG A 1137 36.49 10.11 -31.78
C ARG A 1137 35.40 9.16 -31.29
N SER A 1138 34.21 9.24 -31.88
CA SER A 1138 33.12 8.29 -31.74
C SER A 1138 33.38 7.05 -32.60
N LEU A 1139 33.31 5.87 -31.98
CA LEU A 1139 33.47 4.58 -32.66
C LEU A 1139 32.13 3.93 -33.04
N LEU A 1140 31.01 4.53 -32.64
CA LEU A 1140 29.66 4.11 -33.03
C LEU A 1140 28.85 5.35 -33.46
N PRO A 1141 29.03 5.84 -34.69
CA PRO A 1141 28.37 7.06 -35.19
C PRO A 1141 26.85 7.04 -35.11
N ASP A 1142 26.24 5.85 -35.17
CA ASP A 1142 24.78 5.66 -35.08
C ASP A 1142 24.23 6.00 -33.68
N ALA A 1143 25.06 5.93 -32.64
CA ALA A 1143 24.69 6.31 -31.29
C ALA A 1143 25.12 7.76 -31.02
N SER A 1144 24.22 8.71 -31.24
CA SER A 1144 24.59 10.13 -31.15
C SER A 1144 25.02 10.56 -29.72
N ILE A 1145 26.12 11.32 -29.65
CA ILE A 1145 26.64 11.93 -28.42
C ILE A 1145 26.63 13.45 -28.56
N THR A 1146 26.17 14.14 -27.52
CA THR A 1146 26.19 15.60 -27.44
C THR A 1146 27.12 16.06 -26.31
N MET A 1147 27.92 17.09 -26.57
CA MET A 1147 28.80 17.73 -25.59
C MET A 1147 28.30 19.13 -25.27
N CYS A 1148 28.24 19.47 -23.99
CA CYS A 1148 27.89 20.83 -23.58
C CYS A 1148 28.99 21.82 -24.02
N PRO A 1149 28.66 22.93 -24.71
CA PRO A 1149 29.66 23.86 -25.24
C PRO A 1149 30.42 24.64 -24.15
N SER A 1150 29.90 24.69 -22.92
CA SER A 1150 30.48 25.51 -21.85
C SER A 1150 31.30 24.72 -20.83
N CYS A 1151 30.81 23.56 -20.38
CA CYS A 1151 31.54 22.73 -19.42
C CYS A 1151 32.21 21.50 -20.04
N PHE A 1152 31.99 21.25 -21.33
CA PHE A 1152 32.56 20.14 -22.07
C PHE A 1152 32.24 18.74 -21.49
N GLN A 1153 31.19 18.62 -20.67
CA GLN A 1153 30.65 17.33 -20.25
C GLN A 1153 29.87 16.69 -21.39
N MET A 1154 29.97 15.37 -21.51
CA MET A 1154 29.47 14.58 -22.63
C MET A 1154 28.27 13.73 -22.19
N PHE A 1155 27.30 13.58 -23.08
CA PHE A 1155 26.01 12.93 -22.81
C PHE A 1155 25.56 12.13 -24.03
N HIS A 1156 24.71 11.14 -23.84
CA HIS A 1156 23.86 10.67 -24.94
C HIS A 1156 22.94 11.82 -25.38
N SER A 1157 22.76 12.03 -26.69
CA SER A 1157 22.05 13.22 -27.18
C SER A 1157 20.60 13.29 -26.68
N GLU A 1158 19.88 12.16 -26.69
CA GLU A 1158 18.50 12.08 -26.22
C GLU A 1158 18.37 12.47 -24.74
N ASP A 1159 19.29 11.99 -23.89
CA ASP A 1159 19.34 12.33 -22.48
C ASP A 1159 19.63 13.81 -22.27
N TYR A 1160 20.57 14.37 -23.03
CA TYR A 1160 20.93 15.79 -22.92
C TYR A 1160 19.78 16.70 -23.32
N GLU A 1161 19.10 16.38 -24.43
CA GLU A 1161 17.91 17.13 -24.87
C GLU A 1161 16.79 17.06 -23.83
N LEU A 1162 16.53 15.88 -23.27
CA LEU A 1162 15.54 15.71 -22.22
C LEU A 1162 15.90 16.52 -20.96
N LEU A 1163 17.15 16.46 -20.50
CA LEU A 1163 17.59 17.18 -19.31
C LEU A 1163 17.58 18.69 -19.51
N VAL A 1164 17.97 19.18 -20.68
CA VAL A 1164 17.88 20.61 -21.02
C VAL A 1164 16.42 21.06 -21.14
N LEU A 1165 15.52 20.24 -21.70
CA LEU A 1165 14.08 20.54 -21.72
C LEU A 1165 13.48 20.59 -20.30
N GLN A 1166 13.93 19.72 -19.40
CA GLN A 1166 13.45 19.67 -18.01
C GLN A 1166 13.95 20.84 -17.17
N HIS A 1167 15.21 21.25 -17.34
CA HIS A 1167 15.86 22.23 -16.47
C HIS A 1167 16.04 23.61 -17.12
N GLY A 1168 15.78 23.75 -18.42
CA GLY A 1168 16.03 24.97 -19.21
C GLY A 1168 17.51 25.21 -19.52
N CYS A 1169 18.42 24.42 -18.94
CA CYS A 1169 19.86 24.62 -19.03
C CYS A 1169 20.63 23.31 -18.90
N CYS A 1170 21.95 23.33 -19.12
CA CYS A 1170 22.81 22.17 -18.90
C CYS A 1170 22.74 21.73 -17.42
N PRO A 1171 22.50 20.44 -17.12
CA PRO A 1171 22.35 19.96 -15.73
C PRO A 1171 23.63 20.07 -14.89
N TYR A 1172 24.79 20.24 -15.54
CA TYR A 1172 26.09 20.34 -14.87
C TYR A 1172 26.54 21.79 -14.64
N CYS A 1173 26.53 22.63 -15.68
CA CYS A 1173 27.02 24.01 -15.61
C CYS A 1173 25.93 25.09 -15.70
N ARG A 1174 24.66 24.68 -15.72
CA ARG A 1174 23.47 25.57 -15.67
C ARG A 1174 23.38 26.63 -16.74
N ARG A 1175 24.14 26.50 -17.84
CA ARG A 1175 24.06 27.43 -18.97
C ARG A 1175 22.96 27.05 -19.95
N CYS A 1176 22.18 28.02 -20.38
CA CYS A 1176 21.09 27.86 -21.36
C CYS A 1176 21.64 27.63 -22.77
N LYS A 1177 20.87 26.95 -23.63
CA LYS A 1177 21.25 26.69 -25.03
C LYS A 1177 21.34 27.98 -25.88
N ASP A 1178 20.54 28.99 -25.56
CA ASP A 1178 20.44 30.25 -26.32
C ASP A 1178 21.45 31.32 -25.90
N ASP A 1179 22.19 31.07 -24.83
CA ASP A 1179 23.19 31.99 -24.32
C ASP A 1179 24.48 31.78 -25.13
N PRO A 1180 24.91 32.75 -25.97
CA PRO A 1180 26.12 32.58 -26.76
C PRO A 1180 27.27 32.33 -25.77
N GLY A 1181 27.95 31.20 -25.95
CA GLY A 1181 29.22 30.93 -25.30
C GLY A 1181 30.19 32.13 -25.44
N PRO A 1182 31.19 32.29 -24.56
CA PRO A 1182 32.27 33.23 -24.81
C PRO A 1182 32.92 33.00 -26.17
#